data_AF-A0A5N6M120-F1
#
_entry.id   AF-A0A5N6M120-F1
#
_cell.length_a   1.000
_cell.length_b   1.000
_cell.length_c   1.000
_cell.angle_alpha   90.00
_cell.angle_beta   90.00
_cell.angle_gamma   90.00
#
_symmetry.space_group_name_H-M   'P 1'
#
loop_
_entity.id
_entity.type
_entity.pdbx_description
1 polymer ?
#
loop_
_entity_poly.entity_id
_entity_poly.type
_entity_poly.pdbx_seq_one_letter_code
_entity_poly.pdbx_strand_id
1 'polypeptide(L)'
;MGRKITSIATTLLIVVFAMATIISFARSFRHPIRYSCSSTSKRLKSRICPLWSPSFSLCLPASPRTTTLRKSHLPPPLSAVNPLRAPTMSTVSDDNPLLRTFEFPPFDAIDACHVLPGLRALLKKLDSDLMELEKTVEPSWPKLVEPLEKMMDRLTVVWGAVNHLKAVKDTPELRSAIEEIQPEKVEFDLKLSQSKPIYNAFKAIRDSKDWDGLSDARKRIVESSIKEAVLGGVSLEDSKREEFNKIQQELTKLSRKFEENVLDATKKFEKVITDKKEIEGLPATALGLAAQTALSKGHDNATAENGPWMITLDAPSFMSVMQHAKNRALREEIYRAYVTRASSGELDNTQVIEQILKLRLEKAKLLGYNNYAEVSMATKMATVGKAEELLEKLRSASWNAAVQDMEDLRQFSKSQGASEANELTHWDTTFWSERLRESKYEINEEELRPYFSLPKVMDGLFSLVKMLFGIDVEPADGLAPVWNTDVRFYRIKDSSGKPISYFYFDPFSRPAEKRGGAWMDEVVARSRVLSDDKTSARLPIAHMVCNQMPPVGDKPSLMTFREVETVFHEFGHALQHMLTKQDEGLVAGIRGVEWDAVELPSQFMENWCYHRDTLMGIAKHYETGESLPEEIYQKLLAARTFRAGSLSLRQLKFATVDLELHSRYIPGGTESIYDVDRRVSEKTQIIPPLPEDRFLCSFSHIFAGGYAAGYYSYKWAEVLSADAFSAFEDAGLHDDKAVRETGHRFRETILALGGGKDPLTVFVEFRGREPSPEPLLRHNGLLSTLPLRDMTTVFSEWQTHMPSNLEQLFTLGLEPLTTGKDTIPTPLYHWAAWNWQKLRQKFDGNVLDAIKKFGKLITDKKEIDGFPATALGLAAQTASSKNTMNVCYVPRTEILCGKLTMAQHEDHEVEIAEGYTMTTFCDKMIDVFLNEKPKPKDWMSYLIFREDWNKYRDNFYNRCKSRADGENDFTMKQRLVTLAAEVKRVDDEMERHAKLLKQIEDSPMDINAIVTRRRKDFTGDFFRYLTVFQETHESLEDRDAVARLGARCLSAVSAYDNTLETVETLDAAQAKFEDILDSPSIEAACAKIKSLAKAKELDSSLILLINSAWASAKDSPTMKNEVKAIMYELYKATKRSLKSIAPKEIKLLKYLLNFTDPEERFSALATAFSPGKDNENRNPNAIYTTPKELHKWITIMLDAYQLHKEETGIEEAKEMNLPMVIQRLSILKETIEEEYLEKENRDAKKDTDAEEF
;
A
#
# COMPACT_ATOMS: atom_id res chain seq x y z
N MET A 1 68.99 -24.46 9.58
CA MET A 1 67.54 -24.21 9.83
C MET A 1 66.63 -24.60 8.66
N GLY A 2 67.04 -24.50 7.38
CA GLY A 2 66.20 -24.78 6.20
C GLY A 2 65.79 -26.23 5.91
N ARG A 3 65.31 -26.98 6.90
CA ARG A 3 64.59 -28.28 6.75
C ARG A 3 63.44 -28.46 7.77
N LYS A 4 63.02 -27.39 8.46
CA LYS A 4 62.03 -27.50 9.56
C LYS A 4 60.56 -27.28 9.17
N ILE A 5 60.25 -26.74 7.99
CA ILE A 5 58.86 -26.38 7.65
C ILE A 5 58.11 -27.55 6.96
N THR A 6 58.75 -28.29 6.05
CA THR A 6 58.15 -29.48 5.40
C THR A 6 57.76 -30.62 6.36
N SER A 7 58.42 -30.76 7.52
CA SER A 7 58.02 -31.74 8.54
C SER A 7 56.78 -31.33 9.35
N ILE A 8 56.34 -30.08 9.26
CA ILE A 8 55.17 -29.54 9.98
C ILE A 8 53.91 -29.67 9.11
N ALA A 9 54.06 -29.57 7.79
CA ALA A 9 52.98 -29.73 6.81
C ALA A 9 52.18 -31.02 7.02
N THR A 10 52.84 -32.17 7.22
CA THR A 10 52.17 -33.48 7.35
C THR A 10 51.21 -33.57 8.55
N THR A 11 51.48 -32.87 9.66
CA THR A 11 50.58 -32.85 10.82
C THR A 11 49.43 -31.86 10.65
N LEU A 12 49.65 -30.74 9.95
CA LEU A 12 48.56 -29.80 9.62
C LEU A 12 47.61 -30.37 8.56
N LEU A 13 48.11 -31.11 7.56
CA LEU A 13 47.31 -31.79 6.54
C LEU A 13 46.23 -32.70 7.13
N ILE A 14 46.50 -33.37 8.26
CA ILE A 14 45.51 -34.21 8.95
C ILE A 14 44.35 -33.37 9.52
N VAL A 15 44.63 -32.16 10.01
CA VAL A 15 43.61 -31.24 10.55
C VAL A 15 42.77 -30.63 9.40
N VAL A 16 43.41 -30.32 8.26
CA VAL A 16 42.73 -29.86 7.05
C VAL A 16 41.84 -30.97 6.46
N PHE A 17 42.32 -32.22 6.39
CA PHE A 17 41.52 -33.37 5.97
C PHE A 17 40.30 -33.62 6.88
N ALA A 18 40.44 -33.44 8.20
CA ALA A 18 39.31 -33.56 9.12
C ALA A 18 38.22 -32.52 8.83
N MET A 19 38.58 -31.27 8.51
CA MET A 19 37.65 -30.22 8.08
C MET A 19 36.98 -30.57 6.73
N ALA A 20 37.75 -31.02 5.74
CA ALA A 20 37.21 -31.43 4.44
C ALA A 20 36.22 -32.62 4.55
N THR A 21 36.46 -33.54 5.50
CA THR A 21 35.58 -34.69 5.76
C THR A 21 34.22 -34.25 6.32
N ILE A 22 34.18 -33.21 7.18
CA ILE A 22 32.93 -32.62 7.70
C ILE A 22 32.13 -31.99 6.56
N ILE A 23 32.79 -31.25 5.66
CA ILE A 23 32.16 -30.63 4.48
C ILE A 23 31.59 -31.70 3.54
N SER A 24 32.29 -32.82 3.34
CA SER A 24 31.80 -33.91 2.51
C SER A 24 30.60 -34.65 3.11
N PHE A 25 30.33 -34.54 4.42
CA PHE A 25 29.15 -35.14 5.06
C PHE A 25 27.85 -34.37 4.74
N ALA A 26 27.95 -33.05 4.54
CA ALA A 26 26.83 -32.20 4.13
C ALA A 26 26.31 -32.52 2.72
N ARG A 27 27.15 -33.11 1.84
CA ARG A 27 26.76 -33.52 0.47
C ARG A 27 25.76 -34.68 0.41
N SER A 28 25.56 -35.45 1.49
CA SER A 28 24.72 -36.65 1.46
C SER A 28 23.20 -36.40 1.62
N PHE A 29 22.77 -35.17 1.93
CA PHE A 29 21.36 -34.82 2.16
C PHE A 29 20.69 -34.08 0.99
N ARG A 30 20.83 -34.57 -0.26
CA ARG A 30 19.93 -34.22 -1.38
C ARG A 30 19.63 -35.46 -2.24
N HIS A 31 18.39 -35.96 -2.18
CA HIS A 31 17.91 -37.04 -3.06
C HIS A 31 17.44 -36.50 -4.42
N PRO A 32 17.74 -37.19 -5.55
CA PRO A 32 17.32 -36.76 -6.89
C PRO A 32 16.21 -37.64 -7.48
N ILE A 33 15.36 -37.08 -8.34
CA ILE A 33 14.59 -37.84 -9.35
C ILE A 33 14.81 -37.20 -10.73
N ARG A 34 15.04 -38.03 -11.75
CA ARG A 34 15.50 -37.66 -13.09
C ARG A 34 14.35 -37.58 -14.10
N TYR A 35 14.50 -36.68 -15.08
CA TYR A 35 13.82 -36.81 -16.38
C TYR A 35 14.36 -38.02 -17.17
N SER A 36 13.50 -38.65 -17.97
CA SER A 36 13.89 -39.63 -19.00
C SER A 36 13.51 -39.12 -20.39
N CYS A 37 14.25 -39.54 -21.41
CA CYS A 37 14.08 -39.10 -22.79
C CYS A 37 13.96 -40.30 -23.72
N SER A 38 13.02 -40.26 -24.68
CA SER A 38 12.98 -41.18 -25.81
C SER A 38 12.43 -40.50 -27.07
N SER A 39 13.29 -40.46 -28.12
CA SER A 39 13.07 -40.94 -29.50
C SER A 39 11.67 -40.85 -30.16
N THR A 40 11.48 -40.55 -31.45
CA THR A 40 12.41 -40.25 -32.59
C THR A 40 11.62 -39.79 -33.83
N SER A 41 12.21 -38.91 -34.65
CA SER A 41 12.19 -38.88 -36.14
C SER A 41 10.87 -38.99 -36.93
N LYS A 42 10.58 -37.97 -37.77
CA LYS A 42 10.75 -38.09 -39.24
C LYS A 42 10.72 -36.73 -39.97
N ARG A 43 11.51 -36.64 -41.04
CA ARG A 43 11.54 -35.52 -42.00
C ARG A 43 10.48 -35.72 -43.10
N LEU A 44 10.01 -34.63 -43.69
CA LEU A 44 9.93 -34.53 -45.16
C LEU A 44 10.44 -33.15 -45.64
N LYS A 45 10.92 -33.11 -46.88
CA LYS A 45 11.55 -31.95 -47.55
C LYS A 45 10.73 -31.53 -48.77
N SER A 46 11.08 -30.36 -49.33
CA SER A 46 10.91 -29.88 -50.71
C SER A 46 9.80 -28.83 -50.92
N ARG A 47 9.96 -27.81 -51.78
CA ARG A 47 11.12 -27.30 -52.57
C ARG A 47 10.79 -25.90 -53.16
N ILE A 48 11.82 -25.05 -53.41
CA ILE A 48 11.91 -23.99 -54.47
C ILE A 48 10.89 -22.81 -54.32
N CYS A 49 11.25 -21.57 -53.97
CA CYS A 49 12.05 -20.52 -54.67
C CYS A 49 11.46 -20.02 -56.02
N PRO A 50 11.78 -18.80 -56.48
CA PRO A 50 11.76 -17.47 -55.81
C PRO A 50 10.98 -16.43 -56.67
N LEU A 51 10.95 -15.13 -56.29
CA LEU A 51 11.21 -13.96 -57.16
C LEU A 51 10.78 -12.61 -56.55
N TRP A 52 11.79 -11.73 -56.37
CA TRP A 52 11.85 -10.31 -56.72
C TRP A 52 10.86 -9.25 -56.18
N SER A 53 11.44 -8.07 -55.98
CA SER A 53 10.88 -6.85 -55.41
C SER A 53 10.58 -5.80 -56.51
N PRO A 54 10.72 -4.48 -56.32
CA PRO A 54 9.57 -3.57 -56.21
C PRO A 54 9.49 -2.54 -57.37
N SER A 55 8.53 -1.60 -57.27
CA SER A 55 8.67 -0.14 -57.50
C SER A 55 7.66 0.51 -58.47
N PHE A 56 7.38 1.80 -58.21
CA PHE A 56 6.78 2.84 -59.09
C PHE A 56 5.30 2.65 -59.53
N SER A 57 4.51 3.70 -59.81
CA SER A 57 4.40 5.08 -59.27
C SER A 57 3.34 5.89 -60.04
N LEU A 58 3.00 7.06 -59.48
CA LEU A 58 2.66 8.33 -60.16
C LEU A 58 1.22 8.62 -60.66
N CYS A 59 0.76 9.80 -60.22
CA CYS A 59 -0.17 10.77 -60.84
C CYS A 59 -1.68 10.52 -60.76
N LEU A 60 -2.57 11.52 -60.55
CA LEU A 60 -2.58 12.97 -60.17
C LEU A 60 -4.10 13.34 -59.94
N PRO A 61 -4.57 14.58 -59.70
CA PRO A 61 -4.20 15.63 -58.74
C PRO A 61 -5.41 16.30 -57.99
N ALA A 62 -5.09 17.35 -57.20
CA ALA A 62 -5.86 18.60 -56.99
C ALA A 62 -7.00 18.73 -55.94
N SER A 63 -6.61 19.33 -54.81
CA SER A 63 -7.30 20.33 -53.94
C SER A 63 -8.05 21.47 -54.71
N PRO A 64 -8.83 22.41 -54.08
CA PRO A 64 -8.55 23.06 -52.78
C PRO A 64 -9.69 23.53 -51.83
N ARG A 65 -9.35 23.55 -50.53
CA ARG A 65 -9.52 24.61 -49.50
C ARG A 65 -10.63 25.71 -49.60
N THR A 66 -11.42 25.83 -48.52
CA THR A 66 -11.77 27.03 -47.68
C THR A 66 -12.33 28.31 -48.36
N THR A 67 -13.15 29.20 -47.76
CA THR A 67 -13.31 29.63 -46.33
C THR A 67 -14.57 30.53 -46.13
N THR A 68 -14.82 30.93 -44.87
CA THR A 68 -15.33 32.25 -44.36
C THR A 68 -16.83 32.64 -44.32
N LEU A 69 -17.30 32.88 -43.06
CA LEU A 69 -18.08 34.05 -42.53
C LEU A 69 -19.53 34.30 -43.05
N ARG A 70 -20.57 34.65 -42.26
CA ARG A 70 -20.65 35.45 -41.01
C ARG A 70 -22.08 35.43 -40.39
N LYS A 71 -22.19 35.89 -39.13
CA LYS A 71 -23.35 36.46 -38.34
C LYS A 71 -24.49 37.13 -39.15
N SER A 72 -25.76 37.32 -38.71
CA SER A 72 -26.50 37.10 -37.41
C SER A 72 -28.03 37.42 -37.50
N HIS A 73 -28.78 37.14 -36.42
CA HIS A 73 -30.05 37.76 -35.92
C HIS A 73 -31.46 37.15 -36.15
N LEU A 74 -32.31 37.45 -35.16
CA LEU A 74 -33.68 37.01 -34.76
C LEU A 74 -34.80 37.96 -35.30
N PRO A 75 -36.10 37.89 -34.89
CA PRO A 75 -37.09 36.78 -34.72
C PRO A 75 -38.35 37.11 -35.61
N PRO A 76 -39.67 37.06 -35.24
CA PRO A 76 -40.44 36.37 -34.18
C PRO A 76 -41.63 35.43 -34.65
N PRO A 77 -42.97 35.66 -34.46
CA PRO A 77 -43.71 34.71 -33.60
C PRO A 77 -45.13 34.20 -34.03
N LEU A 78 -45.71 33.34 -33.16
CA LEU A 78 -47.14 33.16 -32.76
C LEU A 78 -47.89 31.82 -33.04
N SER A 79 -47.99 31.01 -31.97
CA SER A 79 -49.20 30.39 -31.36
C SER A 79 -50.41 29.90 -32.20
N ALA A 80 -50.86 28.65 -31.97
CA ALA A 80 -51.99 28.32 -31.06
C ALA A 80 -52.65 26.90 -31.21
N VAL A 81 -52.52 26.06 -30.17
CA VAL A 81 -53.58 25.28 -29.44
C VAL A 81 -54.60 24.35 -30.18
N ASN A 82 -54.41 23.03 -29.99
CA ASN A 82 -55.40 21.92 -29.78
C ASN A 82 -56.45 21.46 -30.86
N PRO A 83 -57.05 20.24 -30.73
CA PRO A 83 -56.48 18.95 -30.28
C PRO A 83 -57.01 17.68 -31.03
N LEU A 84 -56.59 16.49 -30.58
CA LEU A 84 -57.23 15.15 -30.69
C LEU A 84 -57.36 14.45 -32.07
N ARG A 85 -56.55 13.40 -32.25
CA ARG A 85 -57.06 12.03 -32.49
C ARG A 85 -56.03 10.98 -32.05
N ALA A 86 -56.48 9.96 -31.30
CA ALA A 86 -55.59 8.89 -30.84
C ALA A 86 -55.15 7.98 -32.01
N PRO A 87 -53.87 7.56 -32.08
CA PRO A 87 -53.43 6.57 -33.04
C PRO A 87 -53.75 5.14 -32.55
N THR A 88 -54.31 4.35 -33.45
CA THR A 88 -54.43 2.90 -33.35
C THR A 88 -53.07 2.22 -33.14
N MET A 89 -53.03 1.11 -32.40
CA MET A 89 -51.82 0.28 -32.26
C MET A 89 -51.19 -0.01 -33.62
N SER A 90 -50.00 0.54 -33.87
CA SER A 90 -49.18 0.15 -35.03
C SER A 90 -48.60 -1.23 -34.77
N THR A 91 -48.68 -2.11 -35.77
CA THR A 91 -47.85 -3.31 -35.87
C THR A 91 -46.38 -2.92 -35.63
N VAL A 92 -45.72 -3.57 -34.67
CA VAL A 92 -44.27 -3.39 -34.44
C VAL A 92 -43.55 -3.81 -35.73
N SER A 93 -42.88 -2.85 -36.38
CA SER A 93 -42.09 -3.16 -37.58
C SER A 93 -40.75 -3.78 -37.18
N ASP A 94 -40.28 -4.72 -38.00
CA ASP A 94 -38.89 -5.22 -37.98
C ASP A 94 -37.86 -4.09 -38.20
N ASP A 95 -38.31 -2.89 -38.61
CA ASP A 95 -37.48 -1.70 -38.75
C ASP A 95 -36.92 -1.13 -37.43
N ASN A 96 -37.39 -1.53 -36.24
CA ASN A 96 -36.89 -0.96 -34.97
C ASN A 96 -35.36 -1.20 -34.81
N PRO A 97 -34.55 -0.16 -34.56
CA PRO A 97 -33.08 -0.28 -34.50
C PRO A 97 -32.59 -1.26 -33.42
N LEU A 98 -33.32 -1.42 -32.31
CA LEU A 98 -32.99 -2.35 -31.23
C LEU A 98 -33.22 -3.83 -31.60
N LEU A 99 -34.02 -4.10 -32.64
CA LEU A 99 -34.35 -5.45 -33.10
C LEU A 99 -33.44 -5.96 -34.22
N ARG A 100 -32.68 -5.08 -34.87
CA ARG A 100 -31.76 -5.43 -35.97
C ARG A 100 -30.53 -6.18 -35.45
N THR A 101 -29.91 -6.99 -36.30
CA THR A 101 -28.53 -7.46 -36.08
C THR A 101 -27.56 -6.35 -36.47
N PHE A 102 -26.55 -6.09 -35.64
CA PHE A 102 -25.57 -5.04 -35.86
C PHE A 102 -24.20 -5.45 -35.31
N GLU A 103 -23.12 -4.98 -35.94
CA GLU A 103 -21.73 -5.13 -35.46
C GLU A 103 -21.44 -4.08 -34.36
N PHE A 104 -21.86 -2.83 -34.60
CA PHE A 104 -21.81 -1.70 -33.67
C PHE A 104 -23.23 -1.23 -33.36
N PRO A 105 -23.58 -0.91 -32.09
CA PRO A 105 -24.93 -0.43 -31.78
C PRO A 105 -25.28 0.85 -32.54
N PRO A 106 -26.52 0.98 -33.06
CA PRO A 106 -26.95 2.14 -33.85
C PRO A 106 -27.29 3.35 -32.95
N PHE A 107 -26.29 3.86 -32.22
CA PHE A 107 -26.42 4.95 -31.25
C PHE A 107 -26.92 6.29 -31.84
N ASP A 108 -26.82 6.45 -33.16
CA ASP A 108 -27.32 7.60 -33.93
C ASP A 108 -28.82 7.51 -34.26
N ALA A 109 -29.41 6.31 -34.18
CA ALA A 109 -30.80 6.03 -34.56
C ALA A 109 -31.68 5.51 -33.41
N ILE A 110 -31.10 5.23 -32.23
CA ILE A 110 -31.87 4.85 -31.03
C ILE A 110 -32.38 6.12 -30.35
N ASP A 111 -33.69 6.16 -30.11
CA ASP A 111 -34.43 7.25 -29.46
C ASP A 111 -35.44 6.65 -28.48
N ALA A 112 -35.97 7.46 -27.55
CA ALA A 112 -36.93 7.03 -26.54
C ALA A 112 -38.16 6.27 -27.11
N CYS A 113 -38.64 6.68 -28.29
CA CYS A 113 -39.77 6.02 -28.98
C CYS A 113 -39.47 4.59 -29.45
N HIS A 114 -38.19 4.22 -29.61
CA HIS A 114 -37.78 2.88 -30.02
C HIS A 114 -37.71 1.90 -28.83
N VAL A 115 -37.48 2.42 -27.61
CA VAL A 115 -37.21 1.63 -26.39
C VAL A 115 -38.34 0.66 -26.06
N LEU A 116 -39.56 1.17 -25.83
CA LEU A 116 -40.72 0.35 -25.45
C LEU A 116 -41.09 -0.72 -26.50
N PRO A 117 -41.34 -0.39 -27.79
CA PRO A 117 -41.70 -1.40 -28.78
C PRO A 117 -40.55 -2.38 -29.06
N GLY A 118 -39.30 -1.92 -29.04
CA GLY A 118 -38.13 -2.77 -29.30
C GLY A 118 -37.88 -3.76 -28.18
N LEU A 119 -37.84 -3.31 -26.93
CA LEU A 119 -37.60 -4.19 -25.78
C LEU A 119 -38.77 -5.14 -25.51
N ARG A 120 -40.04 -4.72 -25.64
CA ARG A 120 -41.18 -5.65 -25.50
C ARG A 120 -41.15 -6.76 -26.53
N ALA A 121 -40.82 -6.45 -27.78
CA ALA A 121 -40.66 -7.45 -28.83
C ALA A 121 -39.45 -8.38 -28.56
N LEU A 122 -38.33 -7.83 -28.09
CA LEU A 122 -37.15 -8.60 -27.71
C LEU A 122 -37.44 -9.55 -26.54
N LEU A 123 -38.01 -9.06 -25.44
CA LEU A 123 -38.34 -9.85 -24.25
C LEU A 123 -39.30 -10.99 -24.61
N LYS A 124 -40.34 -10.72 -25.42
CA LYS A 124 -41.25 -11.77 -25.91
C LYS A 124 -40.53 -12.86 -26.73
N LYS A 125 -39.55 -12.49 -27.56
CA LYS A 125 -38.73 -13.45 -28.30
C LYS A 125 -37.86 -14.27 -27.35
N LEU A 126 -37.15 -13.62 -26.44
CA LEU A 126 -36.27 -14.27 -25.47
C LEU A 126 -37.04 -15.20 -24.52
N ASP A 127 -38.28 -14.85 -24.17
CA ASP A 127 -39.17 -15.71 -23.38
C ASP A 127 -39.52 -17.01 -24.11
N SER A 128 -39.74 -16.92 -25.42
CA SER A 128 -39.98 -18.08 -26.30
C SER A 128 -38.73 -18.92 -26.48
N ASP A 129 -37.56 -18.28 -26.67
CA ASP A 129 -36.26 -18.95 -26.77
C ASP A 129 -35.92 -19.68 -25.46
N LEU A 130 -36.23 -19.09 -24.30
CA LEU A 130 -36.03 -19.68 -22.98
C LEU A 130 -36.91 -20.91 -22.76
N MET A 131 -38.19 -20.86 -23.12
CA MET A 131 -39.08 -22.03 -23.03
C MET A 131 -38.58 -23.22 -23.87
N GLU A 132 -38.06 -22.97 -25.07
CA GLU A 132 -37.51 -24.04 -25.91
C GLU A 132 -36.17 -24.56 -25.37
N LEU A 133 -35.33 -23.69 -24.78
CA LEU A 133 -34.14 -24.14 -24.05
C LEU A 133 -34.52 -25.03 -22.87
N GLU A 134 -35.39 -24.59 -21.96
CA GLU A 134 -35.83 -25.38 -20.79
C GLU A 134 -36.39 -26.75 -21.16
N LYS A 135 -37.04 -26.86 -22.32
CA LYS A 135 -37.61 -28.10 -22.86
C LYS A 135 -36.58 -29.02 -23.53
N THR A 136 -35.49 -28.47 -24.06
CA THR A 136 -34.47 -29.20 -24.86
C THR A 136 -33.09 -29.24 -24.20
N VAL A 137 -32.99 -28.77 -22.96
CA VAL A 137 -31.73 -28.66 -22.22
C VAL A 137 -31.12 -30.04 -21.93
N GLU A 138 -29.83 -30.14 -22.23
CA GLU A 138 -28.98 -31.28 -21.86
C GLU A 138 -27.73 -30.71 -21.19
N PRO A 139 -27.05 -31.44 -20.29
CA PRO A 139 -25.82 -31.00 -19.62
C PRO A 139 -24.61 -31.02 -20.56
N SER A 140 -24.65 -30.23 -21.63
CA SER A 140 -23.58 -30.06 -22.61
C SER A 140 -23.54 -28.64 -23.17
N TRP A 141 -22.36 -28.19 -23.62
CA TRP A 141 -22.17 -26.82 -24.13
C TRP A 141 -23.19 -26.39 -25.19
N PRO A 142 -23.44 -27.17 -26.28
CA PRO A 142 -24.34 -26.77 -27.36
C PRO A 142 -25.83 -26.78 -26.98
N LYS A 143 -26.20 -27.40 -25.85
CA LYS A 143 -27.59 -27.58 -25.39
C LYS A 143 -27.92 -26.83 -24.10
N LEU A 144 -26.95 -26.16 -23.51
CA LEU A 144 -27.10 -25.35 -22.30
C LEU A 144 -26.43 -23.99 -22.49
N VAL A 145 -25.10 -23.98 -22.59
CA VAL A 145 -24.31 -22.74 -22.49
C VAL A 145 -24.39 -21.89 -23.76
N GLU A 146 -24.22 -22.48 -24.95
CA GLU A 146 -24.29 -21.74 -26.20
C GLU A 146 -25.67 -21.12 -26.50
N PRO A 147 -26.82 -21.77 -26.25
CA PRO A 147 -28.13 -21.11 -26.37
C PRO A 147 -28.37 -20.07 -25.25
N LEU A 148 -27.90 -20.33 -24.02
CA LEU A 148 -28.01 -19.37 -22.91
C LEU A 148 -27.22 -18.08 -23.19
N GLU A 149 -25.96 -18.19 -23.64
CA GLU A 149 -25.10 -17.06 -23.98
C GLU A 149 -25.73 -16.18 -25.07
N LYS A 150 -26.39 -16.77 -26.07
CA LYS A 150 -27.12 -16.02 -27.12
C LYS A 150 -28.27 -15.19 -26.58
N MET A 151 -29.04 -15.73 -25.63
CA MET A 151 -30.14 -14.99 -25.00
C MET A 151 -29.62 -13.88 -24.10
N MET A 152 -28.65 -14.20 -23.24
CA MET A 152 -28.03 -13.26 -22.31
C MET A 152 -27.36 -12.11 -23.05
N ASP A 153 -26.49 -12.39 -24.01
CA ASP A 153 -25.79 -11.35 -24.77
C ASP A 153 -26.75 -10.46 -25.54
N ARG A 154 -27.78 -11.03 -26.19
CA ARG A 154 -28.75 -10.22 -26.93
C ARG A 154 -29.51 -9.25 -26.03
N LEU A 155 -29.85 -9.65 -24.80
CA LEU A 155 -30.45 -8.75 -23.83
C LEU A 155 -29.43 -7.73 -23.31
N THR A 156 -28.24 -8.16 -22.89
CA THR A 156 -27.18 -7.30 -22.35
C THR A 156 -26.76 -6.21 -23.34
N VAL A 157 -26.54 -6.53 -24.61
CA VAL A 157 -26.09 -5.57 -25.63
C VAL A 157 -27.20 -4.54 -25.95
N VAL A 158 -28.46 -4.98 -26.09
CA VAL A 158 -29.57 -4.07 -26.41
C VAL A 158 -29.95 -3.20 -25.21
N TRP A 159 -30.02 -3.78 -24.01
CA TRP A 159 -30.27 -3.04 -22.77
C TRP A 159 -29.10 -2.10 -22.42
N GLY A 160 -27.86 -2.57 -22.61
CA GLY A 160 -26.63 -1.79 -22.44
C GLY A 160 -26.62 -0.56 -23.34
N ALA A 161 -26.97 -0.68 -24.63
CA ALA A 161 -27.06 0.49 -25.52
C ALA A 161 -28.08 1.54 -25.04
N VAL A 162 -29.24 1.12 -24.52
CA VAL A 162 -30.27 2.02 -23.97
C VAL A 162 -29.82 2.66 -22.66
N ASN A 163 -29.23 1.89 -21.75
CA ASN A 163 -28.69 2.40 -20.48
C ASN A 163 -27.48 3.30 -20.67
N HIS A 164 -26.63 3.03 -21.67
CA HIS A 164 -25.52 3.89 -22.04
C HIS A 164 -26.04 5.27 -22.47
N LEU A 165 -27.04 5.32 -23.35
CA LEU A 165 -27.70 6.57 -23.74
C LEU A 165 -28.32 7.30 -22.54
N LYS A 166 -28.94 6.58 -21.58
CA LYS A 166 -29.40 7.19 -20.31
C LYS A 166 -28.24 7.83 -19.51
N ALA A 167 -27.04 7.25 -19.55
CA ALA A 167 -25.89 7.74 -18.78
C ALA A 167 -25.16 8.92 -19.45
N VAL A 168 -25.24 9.09 -20.78
CA VAL A 168 -24.47 10.10 -21.54
C VAL A 168 -25.32 11.12 -22.33
N LYS A 169 -26.62 10.87 -22.46
CA LYS A 169 -27.58 11.63 -23.29
C LYS A 169 -29.01 11.49 -22.72
N ASP A 170 -29.13 11.69 -21.41
CA ASP A 170 -30.37 11.61 -20.63
C ASP A 170 -31.45 12.60 -21.12
N THR A 171 -32.68 12.12 -21.33
CA THR A 171 -33.86 12.95 -21.60
C THR A 171 -35.07 12.48 -20.78
N PRO A 172 -36.05 13.35 -20.49
CA PRO A 172 -37.28 12.96 -19.78
C PRO A 172 -38.05 11.82 -20.46
N GLU A 173 -38.08 11.81 -21.79
CA GLU A 173 -38.73 10.79 -22.60
C GLU A 173 -38.00 9.44 -22.47
N LEU A 174 -36.67 9.46 -22.48
CA LEU A 174 -35.84 8.27 -22.31
C LEU A 174 -35.99 7.70 -20.90
N ARG A 175 -35.98 8.55 -19.86
CA ARG A 175 -36.26 8.13 -18.47
C ARG A 175 -37.63 7.46 -18.36
N SER A 176 -38.68 8.08 -18.92
CA SER A 176 -40.05 7.54 -18.87
C SER A 176 -40.17 6.21 -19.60
N ALA A 177 -39.53 6.05 -20.77
CA ALA A 177 -39.55 4.80 -21.51
C ALA A 177 -38.79 3.67 -20.79
N ILE A 178 -37.67 4.00 -20.13
CA ILE A 178 -36.91 3.06 -19.30
C ILE A 178 -37.69 2.68 -18.04
N GLU A 179 -38.32 3.64 -17.37
CA GLU A 179 -39.15 3.40 -16.18
C GLU A 179 -40.32 2.44 -16.46
N GLU A 180 -41.00 2.59 -17.61
CA GLU A 180 -42.13 1.72 -17.98
C GLU A 180 -41.67 0.28 -18.32
N ILE A 181 -40.53 0.09 -18.99
CA ILE A 181 -40.06 -1.24 -19.43
C ILE A 181 -39.21 -2.00 -18.40
N GLN A 182 -38.57 -1.28 -17.47
CA GLN A 182 -37.64 -1.88 -16.49
C GLN A 182 -38.27 -3.03 -15.67
N PRO A 183 -39.54 -2.97 -15.22
CA PRO A 183 -40.17 -4.09 -14.51
C PRO A 183 -40.25 -5.37 -15.35
N GLU A 184 -40.63 -5.27 -16.63
CA GLU A 184 -40.71 -6.41 -17.56
C GLU A 184 -39.33 -7.03 -17.80
N LYS A 185 -38.29 -6.19 -17.92
CA LYS A 185 -36.89 -6.62 -18.07
C LYS A 185 -36.39 -7.36 -16.82
N VAL A 186 -36.66 -6.83 -15.63
CA VAL A 186 -36.27 -7.46 -14.35
C VAL A 186 -37.04 -8.76 -14.12
N GLU A 187 -38.32 -8.84 -14.50
CA GLU A 187 -39.10 -10.08 -14.45
C GLU A 187 -38.47 -11.18 -15.32
N PHE A 188 -38.03 -10.84 -16.54
CA PHE A 188 -37.32 -11.78 -17.41
C PHE A 188 -35.95 -12.22 -16.83
N ASP A 189 -35.14 -11.29 -16.29
CA ASP A 189 -33.87 -11.65 -15.64
C ASP A 189 -34.10 -12.63 -14.47
N LEU A 190 -35.15 -12.40 -13.66
CA LEU A 190 -35.53 -13.27 -12.56
C LEU A 190 -36.01 -14.63 -13.06
N LYS A 191 -36.82 -14.68 -14.13
CA LYS A 191 -37.26 -15.93 -14.75
C LYS A 191 -36.07 -16.76 -15.27
N LEU A 192 -35.09 -16.10 -15.91
CA LEU A 192 -33.89 -16.75 -16.44
C LEU A 192 -33.01 -17.30 -15.31
N SER A 193 -32.67 -16.46 -14.32
CA SER A 193 -31.81 -16.86 -13.18
C SER A 193 -32.45 -17.88 -12.24
N GLN A 194 -33.78 -17.96 -12.19
CA GLN A 194 -34.53 -18.95 -11.41
C GLN A 194 -34.95 -20.19 -12.21
N SER A 195 -34.45 -20.36 -13.44
CA SER A 195 -34.73 -21.54 -14.27
C SER A 195 -34.15 -22.82 -13.63
N LYS A 196 -35.02 -23.63 -13.01
CA LYS A 196 -34.65 -24.92 -12.42
C LYS A 196 -34.10 -25.91 -13.46
N PRO A 197 -34.60 -26.01 -14.71
CA PRO A 197 -33.99 -26.85 -15.76
C PRO A 197 -32.53 -26.47 -16.05
N ILE A 198 -32.25 -25.17 -16.27
CA ILE A 198 -30.90 -24.66 -16.55
C ILE A 198 -29.96 -24.89 -15.36
N TYR A 199 -30.40 -24.55 -14.15
CA TYR A 199 -29.64 -24.77 -12.91
C TYR A 199 -29.30 -26.25 -12.68
N ASN A 200 -30.27 -27.15 -12.87
CA ASN A 200 -30.06 -28.60 -12.73
C ASN A 200 -29.12 -29.15 -13.81
N ALA A 201 -29.14 -28.61 -15.03
CA ALA A 201 -28.21 -28.99 -16.09
C ALA A 201 -26.77 -28.55 -15.77
N PHE A 202 -26.57 -27.33 -15.25
CA PHE A 202 -25.25 -26.90 -14.75
C PHE A 202 -24.75 -27.78 -13.59
N LYS A 203 -25.61 -28.11 -12.63
CA LYS A 203 -25.26 -29.08 -11.57
C LYS A 203 -24.87 -30.43 -12.13
N ALA A 204 -25.60 -30.96 -13.11
CA ALA A 204 -25.28 -32.23 -13.74
C ALA A 204 -23.91 -32.21 -14.48
N ILE A 205 -23.48 -31.05 -15.02
CA ILE A 205 -22.11 -30.87 -15.51
C ILE A 205 -21.11 -30.88 -14.33
N ARG A 206 -21.41 -30.16 -13.25
CA ARG A 206 -20.54 -30.07 -12.06
C ARG A 206 -20.33 -31.40 -11.32
N ASP A 207 -21.36 -32.23 -11.32
CA ASP A 207 -21.41 -33.57 -10.70
C ASP A 207 -20.99 -34.69 -11.69
N SER A 208 -20.60 -34.34 -12.93
CA SER A 208 -20.20 -35.31 -13.95
C SER A 208 -18.80 -35.88 -13.71
N LYS A 209 -18.56 -37.11 -14.21
CA LYS A 209 -17.24 -37.76 -14.16
C LYS A 209 -16.19 -37.06 -15.04
N ASP A 210 -16.65 -36.32 -16.04
CA ASP A 210 -15.79 -35.62 -17.00
C ASP A 210 -15.44 -34.19 -16.55
N TRP A 211 -15.92 -33.78 -15.36
CA TRP A 211 -15.65 -32.47 -14.74
C TRP A 211 -14.16 -32.11 -14.78
N ASP A 212 -13.28 -33.03 -14.36
CA ASP A 212 -11.84 -32.78 -14.29
C ASP A 212 -11.23 -32.50 -15.67
N GLY A 213 -11.83 -33.05 -16.74
CA GLY A 213 -11.45 -32.83 -18.14
C GLY A 213 -11.94 -31.52 -18.76
N LEU A 214 -12.80 -30.75 -18.07
CA LEU A 214 -13.17 -29.41 -18.52
C LEU A 214 -12.01 -28.42 -18.31
N SER A 215 -11.84 -27.49 -19.24
CA SER A 215 -10.92 -26.35 -19.11
C SER A 215 -11.37 -25.41 -17.97
N ASP A 216 -10.41 -24.77 -17.30
CA ASP A 216 -10.64 -23.88 -16.15
C ASP A 216 -11.73 -22.83 -16.41
N ALA A 217 -11.74 -22.19 -17.59
CA ALA A 217 -12.76 -21.20 -17.96
C ALA A 217 -14.18 -21.78 -17.99
N ARG A 218 -14.33 -23.05 -18.41
CA ARG A 218 -15.63 -23.75 -18.41
C ARG A 218 -16.03 -24.19 -17.02
N LYS A 219 -15.08 -24.59 -16.18
CA LYS A 219 -15.31 -24.88 -14.76
C LYS A 219 -15.81 -23.62 -14.04
N ARG A 220 -15.14 -22.48 -14.26
CA ARG A 220 -15.55 -21.16 -13.75
C ARG A 220 -16.96 -20.76 -14.18
N ILE A 221 -17.33 -20.91 -15.47
CA ILE A 221 -18.70 -20.66 -15.96
C ILE A 221 -19.74 -21.52 -15.22
N VAL A 222 -19.47 -22.82 -15.05
CA VAL A 222 -20.41 -23.73 -14.37
C VAL A 222 -20.56 -23.35 -12.89
N GLU A 223 -19.46 -23.05 -12.21
CA GLU A 223 -19.47 -22.68 -10.79
C GLU A 223 -20.08 -21.29 -10.55
N SER A 224 -19.82 -20.30 -11.41
CA SER A 224 -20.46 -18.99 -11.33
C SER A 224 -21.96 -19.10 -11.61
N SER A 225 -22.38 -19.82 -12.66
CA SER A 225 -23.80 -20.01 -13.00
C SER A 225 -24.59 -20.69 -11.88
N ILE A 226 -24.00 -21.70 -11.20
CA ILE A 226 -24.61 -22.34 -10.03
C ILE A 226 -24.72 -21.34 -8.86
N LYS A 227 -23.65 -20.60 -8.57
CA LYS A 227 -23.61 -19.63 -7.46
C LYS A 227 -24.58 -18.47 -7.68
N GLU A 228 -24.61 -17.90 -8.88
CA GLU A 228 -25.49 -16.80 -9.28
C GLU A 228 -26.95 -17.22 -9.26
N ALA A 229 -27.31 -18.42 -9.71
CA ALA A 229 -28.68 -18.93 -9.60
C ALA A 229 -29.13 -19.06 -8.14
N VAL A 230 -28.25 -19.53 -7.24
CA VAL A 230 -28.52 -19.58 -5.79
C VAL A 230 -28.72 -18.18 -5.21
N LEU A 231 -27.86 -17.21 -5.55
CA LEU A 231 -27.99 -15.81 -5.12
C LEU A 231 -29.18 -15.07 -5.80
N GLY A 232 -29.66 -15.58 -6.93
CA GLY A 232 -30.89 -15.21 -7.62
C GLY A 232 -32.15 -15.89 -7.06
N GLY A 233 -32.02 -16.73 -6.03
CA GLY A 233 -33.15 -17.33 -5.31
C GLY A 233 -33.72 -18.61 -5.94
N VAL A 234 -33.01 -19.30 -6.84
CA VAL A 234 -33.49 -20.55 -7.49
C VAL A 234 -33.88 -21.65 -6.48
N SER A 235 -33.23 -21.65 -5.31
CA SER A 235 -33.43 -22.60 -4.22
C SER A 235 -34.58 -22.22 -3.27
N LEU A 236 -35.24 -21.07 -3.46
CA LEU A 236 -36.34 -20.63 -2.60
C LEU A 236 -37.64 -21.35 -2.95
N GLU A 237 -38.46 -21.58 -1.91
CA GLU A 237 -39.86 -21.98 -2.05
C GLU A 237 -40.67 -20.84 -2.69
N ASP A 238 -41.76 -21.17 -3.40
CA ASP A 238 -42.46 -20.21 -4.27
C ASP A 238 -42.94 -18.94 -3.55
N SER A 239 -43.41 -19.04 -2.30
CA SER A 239 -43.81 -17.88 -1.49
C SER A 239 -42.64 -16.94 -1.16
N LYS A 240 -41.48 -17.48 -0.79
CA LYS A 240 -40.25 -16.70 -0.55
C LYS A 240 -39.65 -16.16 -1.84
N ARG A 241 -39.84 -16.86 -2.95
CA ARG A 241 -39.40 -16.47 -4.29
C ARG A 241 -40.21 -15.27 -4.80
N GLU A 242 -41.52 -15.23 -4.56
CA GLU A 242 -42.33 -14.03 -4.83
C GLU A 242 -41.88 -12.81 -4.01
N GLU A 243 -41.54 -13.00 -2.74
CA GLU A 243 -41.02 -11.93 -1.86
C GLU A 243 -39.68 -11.40 -2.38
N PHE A 244 -38.74 -12.31 -2.69
CA PHE A 244 -37.45 -12.00 -3.31
C PHE A 244 -37.61 -11.22 -4.62
N ASN A 245 -38.54 -11.62 -5.48
CA ASN A 245 -38.78 -10.98 -6.78
C ASN A 245 -39.30 -9.54 -6.61
N LYS A 246 -40.21 -9.30 -5.66
CA LYS A 246 -40.70 -7.95 -5.31
C LYS A 246 -39.56 -7.07 -4.77
N ILE A 247 -38.71 -7.61 -3.90
CA ILE A 247 -37.53 -6.92 -3.37
C ILE A 247 -36.57 -6.52 -4.50
N GLN A 248 -36.29 -7.43 -5.44
CA GLN A 248 -35.41 -7.16 -6.58
C GLN A 248 -35.96 -6.06 -7.50
N GLN A 249 -37.25 -6.08 -7.83
CA GLN A 249 -37.89 -5.02 -8.64
C GLN A 249 -37.80 -3.64 -7.96
N GLU A 250 -38.13 -3.55 -6.68
CA GLU A 250 -38.11 -2.27 -5.96
C GLU A 250 -36.67 -1.76 -5.76
N LEU A 251 -35.68 -2.63 -5.51
CA LEU A 251 -34.27 -2.25 -5.47
C LEU A 251 -33.77 -1.64 -6.79
N THR A 252 -34.12 -2.23 -7.94
CA THR A 252 -33.73 -1.68 -9.26
C THR A 252 -34.40 -0.33 -9.52
N LYS A 253 -35.66 -0.16 -9.10
CA LYS A 253 -36.40 1.11 -9.19
C LYS A 253 -35.78 2.20 -8.30
N LEU A 254 -35.46 1.88 -7.05
CA LEU A 254 -34.85 2.83 -6.10
C LEU A 254 -33.44 3.24 -6.53
N SER A 255 -32.63 2.30 -7.04
CA SER A 255 -31.28 2.59 -7.55
C SER A 255 -31.32 3.57 -8.74
N ARG A 256 -32.28 3.38 -9.67
CA ARG A 256 -32.52 4.34 -10.77
C ARG A 256 -32.93 5.72 -10.24
N LYS A 257 -33.91 5.78 -9.32
CA LYS A 257 -34.39 7.04 -8.73
C LYS A 257 -33.28 7.78 -7.97
N PHE A 258 -32.40 7.05 -7.29
CA PHE A 258 -31.22 7.61 -6.63
C PHE A 258 -30.32 8.36 -7.62
N GLU A 259 -29.96 7.71 -8.74
CA GLU A 259 -29.08 8.28 -9.76
C GLU A 259 -29.71 9.51 -10.45
N GLU A 260 -31.01 9.43 -10.79
CA GLU A 260 -31.78 10.55 -11.35
C GLU A 260 -31.79 11.75 -10.39
N ASN A 261 -32.05 11.53 -9.10
CA ASN A 261 -32.01 12.58 -8.08
C ASN A 261 -30.64 13.25 -7.96
N VAL A 262 -29.54 12.49 -8.06
CA VAL A 262 -28.17 13.03 -8.01
C VAL A 262 -27.84 13.89 -9.24
N LEU A 263 -28.24 13.43 -10.43
CA LEU A 263 -28.06 14.19 -11.67
C LEU A 263 -28.87 15.50 -11.62
N ASP A 264 -30.15 15.41 -11.26
CA ASP A 264 -31.05 16.57 -11.18
C ASP A 264 -30.61 17.56 -10.09
N ALA A 265 -30.14 17.09 -8.93
CA ALA A 265 -29.61 17.96 -7.88
C ALA A 265 -28.30 18.67 -8.29
N THR A 266 -27.43 17.99 -9.05
CA THR A 266 -26.19 18.59 -9.58
C THR A 266 -26.51 19.64 -10.66
N LYS A 267 -27.50 19.37 -11.52
CA LYS A 267 -27.98 20.24 -12.60
C LYS A 267 -28.77 21.46 -12.11
N LYS A 268 -29.45 21.36 -10.95
CA LYS A 268 -30.32 22.41 -10.39
C LYS A 268 -29.57 23.59 -9.78
N PHE A 269 -28.31 23.40 -9.36
CA PHE A 269 -27.54 24.48 -8.74
C PHE A 269 -26.87 25.35 -9.80
N GLU A 270 -27.23 26.64 -9.81
CA GLU A 270 -26.66 27.66 -10.67
C GLU A 270 -26.38 28.92 -9.83
N LYS A 271 -25.11 29.32 -9.73
CA LYS A 271 -24.70 30.57 -9.07
C LYS A 271 -24.13 31.52 -10.11
N VAL A 272 -24.93 32.52 -10.51
CA VAL A 272 -24.49 33.60 -11.39
C VAL A 272 -23.77 34.65 -10.55
N ILE A 273 -22.53 34.98 -10.92
CA ILE A 273 -21.69 35.99 -10.27
C ILE A 273 -21.46 37.14 -11.25
N THR A 274 -21.71 38.36 -10.77
CA THR A 274 -21.54 39.62 -11.53
C THR A 274 -20.48 40.54 -10.93
N ASP A 275 -20.24 40.51 -9.62
CA ASP A 275 -19.11 41.22 -9.02
C ASP A 275 -17.81 40.43 -9.23
N LYS A 276 -16.88 41.03 -9.97
CA LYS A 276 -15.54 40.50 -10.22
C LYS A 276 -14.74 40.24 -8.94
N LYS A 277 -15.07 40.89 -7.81
CA LYS A 277 -14.43 40.62 -6.51
C LYS A 277 -14.80 39.26 -5.93
N GLU A 278 -16.00 38.75 -6.19
CA GLU A 278 -16.43 37.47 -5.60
C GLU A 278 -15.67 36.27 -6.18
N ILE A 279 -15.20 36.37 -7.43
CA ILE A 279 -14.39 35.34 -8.13
C ILE A 279 -12.87 35.55 -8.02
N GLU A 280 -12.40 36.41 -7.09
CA GLU A 280 -10.96 36.65 -6.97
C GLU A 280 -10.18 35.36 -6.68
N GLY A 281 -9.15 35.10 -7.49
CA GLY A 281 -8.30 33.92 -7.40
C GLY A 281 -8.63 32.82 -8.40
N LEU A 282 -9.84 32.79 -9.00
CA LEU A 282 -10.14 31.82 -10.05
C LEU A 282 -9.24 32.03 -11.28
N PRO A 283 -8.68 30.95 -11.86
CA PRO A 283 -7.80 31.06 -13.01
C PRO A 283 -8.55 31.32 -14.32
N ALA A 284 -7.83 31.76 -15.34
CA ALA A 284 -8.40 32.14 -16.64
C ALA A 284 -9.18 31.00 -17.34
N THR A 285 -8.76 29.75 -17.14
CA THR A 285 -9.44 28.54 -17.64
C THR A 285 -10.82 28.36 -17.00
N ALA A 286 -10.89 28.42 -15.66
CA ALA A 286 -12.12 28.33 -14.89
C ALA A 286 -13.07 29.51 -15.19
N LEU A 287 -12.54 30.73 -15.33
CA LEU A 287 -13.33 31.89 -15.76
C LEU A 287 -13.85 31.75 -17.19
N GLY A 288 -13.06 31.17 -18.10
CA GLY A 288 -13.48 30.82 -19.46
C GLY A 288 -14.61 29.80 -19.47
N LEU A 289 -14.47 28.71 -18.70
CA LEU A 289 -15.52 27.70 -18.54
C LEU A 289 -16.81 28.31 -17.95
N ALA A 290 -16.71 29.07 -16.85
CA ALA A 290 -17.86 29.66 -16.19
C ALA A 290 -18.57 30.71 -17.06
N ALA A 291 -17.84 31.44 -17.92
CA ALA A 291 -18.41 32.32 -18.93
C ALA A 291 -19.08 31.54 -20.07
N GLN A 292 -18.47 30.45 -20.55
CA GLN A 292 -19.06 29.56 -21.57
C GLN A 292 -20.36 28.90 -21.06
N THR A 293 -20.41 28.48 -19.80
CA THR A 293 -21.62 28.02 -19.13
C THR A 293 -22.67 29.13 -19.05
N ALA A 294 -22.31 30.36 -18.68
CA ALA A 294 -23.23 31.49 -18.64
C ALA A 294 -23.80 31.83 -20.03
N LEU A 295 -22.98 31.80 -21.10
CA LEU A 295 -23.43 31.95 -22.49
C LEU A 295 -24.47 30.88 -22.86
N SER A 296 -24.21 29.61 -22.54
CA SER A 296 -25.15 28.50 -22.82
C SER A 296 -26.51 28.64 -22.12
N LYS A 297 -26.59 29.49 -21.09
CA LYS A 297 -27.76 29.76 -20.25
C LYS A 297 -28.42 31.11 -20.54
N GLY A 298 -28.02 31.79 -21.63
CA GLY A 298 -28.65 33.01 -22.13
C GLY A 298 -28.03 34.32 -21.65
N HIS A 299 -26.83 34.29 -21.06
CA HIS A 299 -26.09 35.50 -20.72
C HIS A 299 -25.20 35.94 -21.89
N ASP A 300 -25.80 36.41 -23.00
CA ASP A 300 -25.13 36.70 -24.29
C ASP A 300 -23.86 37.58 -24.24
N ASN A 301 -23.68 38.38 -23.19
CA ASN A 301 -22.52 39.27 -22.99
C ASN A 301 -21.40 38.65 -22.13
N ALA A 302 -21.54 37.39 -21.69
CA ALA A 302 -20.60 36.74 -20.80
C ALA A 302 -19.22 36.52 -21.46
N THR A 303 -18.17 36.95 -20.75
CA THR A 303 -16.77 36.84 -21.16
C THR A 303 -15.91 36.40 -19.97
N ALA A 304 -14.78 35.74 -20.21
CA ALA A 304 -13.89 35.29 -19.15
C ALA A 304 -13.38 36.48 -18.29
N GLU A 305 -13.12 37.62 -18.94
CA GLU A 305 -12.49 38.79 -18.32
C GLU A 305 -13.47 39.65 -17.50
N ASN A 306 -14.74 39.74 -17.91
CA ASN A 306 -15.71 40.70 -17.35
C ASN A 306 -17.01 40.06 -16.85
N GLY A 307 -17.21 38.76 -17.05
CA GLY A 307 -18.42 38.05 -16.64
C GLY A 307 -19.65 38.45 -17.47
N PRO A 308 -20.87 38.10 -17.01
CA PRO A 308 -21.13 37.30 -15.81
C PRO A 308 -20.57 35.88 -15.93
N TRP A 309 -20.28 35.27 -14.78
CA TRP A 309 -19.79 33.88 -14.69
C TRP A 309 -20.85 33.02 -14.03
N MET A 310 -21.03 31.77 -14.49
CA MET A 310 -21.93 30.81 -13.85
C MET A 310 -21.14 29.65 -13.24
N ILE A 311 -21.27 29.49 -11.93
CA ILE A 311 -20.69 28.38 -11.16
C ILE A 311 -21.75 27.27 -10.98
N THR A 312 -21.34 26.04 -11.27
CA THR A 312 -22.13 24.79 -11.19
C THR A 312 -21.44 23.76 -10.28
N LEU A 313 -22.13 22.65 -9.96
CA LEU A 313 -21.62 21.61 -9.05
C LEU A 313 -21.00 20.38 -9.75
N ASP A 314 -20.84 20.39 -11.07
CA ASP A 314 -20.02 19.38 -11.75
C ASP A 314 -18.53 19.60 -11.47
N ALA A 315 -17.75 18.52 -11.48
CA ALA A 315 -16.42 18.49 -10.88
C ALA A 315 -15.44 19.57 -11.42
N PRO A 316 -15.36 19.86 -12.74
CA PRO A 316 -14.48 20.93 -13.25
C PRO A 316 -14.80 22.32 -12.68
N SER A 317 -16.09 22.66 -12.51
CA SER A 317 -16.52 23.92 -11.90
C SER A 317 -16.27 23.91 -10.38
N PHE A 318 -16.76 22.87 -9.70
CA PHE A 318 -16.67 22.75 -8.24
C PHE A 318 -15.22 22.79 -7.74
N MET A 319 -14.33 21.98 -8.32
CA MET A 319 -12.93 21.89 -7.89
C MET A 319 -12.18 23.21 -8.10
N SER A 320 -12.41 23.88 -9.23
CA SER A 320 -11.82 25.20 -9.52
C SER A 320 -12.13 26.24 -8.43
N VAL A 321 -13.37 26.23 -7.91
CA VAL A 321 -13.74 27.11 -6.78
C VAL A 321 -13.05 26.67 -5.50
N MET A 322 -13.08 25.38 -5.17
CA MET A 322 -12.53 24.88 -3.90
C MET A 322 -11.00 24.99 -3.81
N GLN A 323 -10.28 24.92 -4.94
CA GLN A 323 -8.82 25.11 -5.00
C GLN A 323 -8.42 26.59 -5.01
N HIS A 324 -9.16 27.47 -5.70
CA HIS A 324 -8.63 28.78 -6.07
C HIS A 324 -9.41 30.01 -5.59
N ALA A 325 -10.70 29.91 -5.25
CA ALA A 325 -11.47 31.08 -4.83
C ALA A 325 -10.98 31.62 -3.47
N LYS A 326 -10.42 32.84 -3.47
CA LYS A 326 -9.98 33.51 -2.24
C LYS A 326 -11.15 33.91 -1.35
N ASN A 327 -12.31 34.18 -1.94
CA ASN A 327 -13.55 34.46 -1.22
C ASN A 327 -14.00 33.23 -0.42
N ARG A 328 -13.68 33.20 0.88
CA ARG A 328 -14.03 32.10 1.80
C ARG A 328 -15.54 31.85 1.89
N ALA A 329 -16.36 32.90 1.80
CA ALA A 329 -17.82 32.74 1.81
C ALA A 329 -18.35 32.03 0.56
N LEU A 330 -17.74 32.28 -0.62
CA LEU A 330 -18.04 31.53 -1.83
C LEU A 330 -17.62 30.06 -1.69
N ARG A 331 -16.44 29.78 -1.12
CA ARG A 331 -16.01 28.40 -0.83
C ARG A 331 -17.00 27.69 0.10
N GLU A 332 -17.47 28.34 1.16
CA GLU A 332 -18.47 27.78 2.08
C GLU A 332 -19.81 27.50 1.38
N GLU A 333 -20.34 28.46 0.61
CA GLU A 333 -21.61 28.32 -0.11
C GLU A 333 -21.57 27.14 -1.09
N ILE A 334 -20.52 27.06 -1.92
CA ILE A 334 -20.34 26.01 -2.93
C ILE A 334 -20.05 24.66 -2.28
N TYR A 335 -19.26 24.60 -1.19
CA TYR A 335 -19.06 23.37 -0.42
C TYR A 335 -20.37 22.83 0.15
N ARG A 336 -21.13 23.69 0.86
CA ARG A 336 -22.41 23.31 1.48
C ARG A 336 -23.42 22.85 0.43
N ALA A 337 -23.51 23.54 -0.71
CA ALA A 337 -24.35 23.12 -1.82
C ALA A 337 -23.95 21.74 -2.37
N TYR A 338 -22.65 21.45 -2.48
CA TYR A 338 -22.14 20.18 -2.98
C TYR A 338 -22.43 18.99 -2.06
N VAL A 339 -22.21 19.15 -0.74
CA VAL A 339 -22.42 18.06 0.26
C VAL A 339 -23.88 17.86 0.66
N THR A 340 -24.79 18.76 0.28
CA THR A 340 -26.25 18.66 0.48
C THR A 340 -27.02 18.34 -0.81
N ARG A 341 -26.34 17.91 -1.87
CA ARG A 341 -27.00 17.45 -3.10
C ARG A 341 -27.90 16.24 -2.82
N ALA A 342 -29.08 16.27 -3.42
CA ALA A 342 -30.08 15.20 -3.32
C ALA A 342 -30.47 14.83 -1.88
N SER A 343 -30.49 15.79 -0.94
CA SER A 343 -30.79 15.53 0.48
C SER A 343 -31.99 16.33 1.04
N SER A 344 -32.83 16.88 0.18
CA SER A 344 -34.05 17.62 0.59
C SER A 344 -35.06 17.77 -0.54
N GLY A 345 -36.34 17.96 -0.18
CA GLY A 345 -37.44 18.14 -1.13
C GLY A 345 -37.69 16.90 -1.99
N GLU A 346 -38.14 17.11 -3.23
CA GLU A 346 -38.48 16.05 -4.19
C GLU A 346 -37.28 15.22 -4.68
N LEU A 347 -36.06 15.70 -4.42
CA LEU A 347 -34.79 15.05 -4.78
C LEU A 347 -34.12 14.36 -3.59
N ASP A 348 -34.77 14.26 -2.43
CA ASP A 348 -34.18 13.65 -1.23
C ASP A 348 -33.97 12.13 -1.38
N ASN A 349 -32.71 11.72 -1.35
CA ASN A 349 -32.26 10.34 -1.36
C ASN A 349 -32.20 9.71 0.04
N THR A 350 -32.42 10.45 1.14
CA THR A 350 -32.39 9.89 2.51
C THR A 350 -33.34 8.69 2.66
N GLN A 351 -34.61 8.86 2.29
CA GLN A 351 -35.61 7.78 2.37
C GLN A 351 -35.38 6.68 1.32
N VAL A 352 -34.77 7.03 0.18
CA VAL A 352 -34.38 6.06 -0.87
C VAL A 352 -33.29 5.14 -0.33
N ILE A 353 -32.28 5.67 0.37
CA ILE A 353 -31.21 4.91 1.02
C ILE A 353 -31.80 3.98 2.10
N GLU A 354 -32.59 4.51 3.04
CA GLU A 354 -33.19 3.70 4.12
C GLU A 354 -33.96 2.50 3.57
N GLN A 355 -34.77 2.71 2.53
CA GLN A 355 -35.51 1.63 1.88
C GLN A 355 -34.61 0.65 1.11
N ILE A 356 -33.53 1.12 0.45
CA ILE A 356 -32.53 0.24 -0.18
C ILE A 356 -31.83 -0.64 0.87
N LEU A 357 -31.39 -0.06 1.98
CA LEU A 357 -30.70 -0.79 3.06
C LEU A 357 -31.64 -1.85 3.68
N LYS A 358 -32.90 -1.49 3.92
CA LYS A 358 -33.93 -2.40 4.43
C LYS A 358 -34.13 -3.59 3.48
N LEU A 359 -34.39 -3.32 2.19
CA LEU A 359 -34.62 -4.34 1.17
C LEU A 359 -33.39 -5.24 0.97
N ARG A 360 -32.17 -4.69 1.07
CA ARG A 360 -30.91 -5.45 1.02
C ARG A 360 -30.76 -6.40 2.23
N LEU A 361 -31.17 -5.98 3.43
CA LEU A 361 -31.19 -6.84 4.62
C LEU A 361 -32.28 -7.92 4.54
N GLU A 362 -33.46 -7.60 4.02
CA GLU A 362 -34.54 -8.58 3.78
C GLU A 362 -34.12 -9.63 2.74
N LYS A 363 -33.50 -9.19 1.62
CA LYS A 363 -32.88 -10.10 0.63
C LYS A 363 -31.86 -11.04 1.25
N ALA A 364 -30.96 -10.53 2.10
CA ALA A 364 -29.94 -11.35 2.75
C ALA A 364 -30.55 -12.45 3.61
N LYS A 365 -31.56 -12.11 4.43
CA LYS A 365 -32.27 -13.06 5.28
C LYS A 365 -33.03 -14.13 4.48
N LEU A 366 -33.65 -13.76 3.36
CA LEU A 366 -34.30 -14.73 2.46
C LEU A 366 -33.28 -15.74 1.89
N LEU A 367 -32.08 -15.28 1.54
CA LEU A 367 -30.99 -16.11 1.04
C LEU A 367 -30.23 -16.88 2.13
N GLY A 368 -30.57 -16.70 3.42
CA GLY A 368 -29.95 -17.40 4.55
C GLY A 368 -28.68 -16.76 5.12
N TYR A 369 -28.41 -15.50 4.78
CA TYR A 369 -27.29 -14.70 5.30
C TYR A 369 -27.75 -13.75 6.42
N ASN A 370 -26.82 -13.33 7.28
CA ASN A 370 -27.10 -12.42 8.40
C ASN A 370 -27.33 -10.98 7.92
N ASN A 371 -26.57 -10.55 6.93
CA ASN A 371 -26.55 -9.18 6.42
C ASN A 371 -26.18 -9.14 4.92
N TYR A 372 -26.29 -7.97 4.29
CA TYR A 372 -26.05 -7.82 2.86
C TYR A 372 -24.56 -7.90 2.49
N ALA A 373 -23.66 -7.53 3.40
CA ALA A 373 -22.22 -7.66 3.16
C ALA A 373 -21.83 -9.12 2.90
N GLU A 374 -22.35 -10.09 3.66
CA GLU A 374 -22.12 -11.51 3.40
C GLU A 374 -22.61 -11.97 2.01
N VAL A 375 -23.77 -11.48 1.56
CA VAL A 375 -24.29 -11.72 0.19
C VAL A 375 -23.34 -11.16 -0.87
N SER A 376 -22.81 -9.96 -0.65
CA SER A 376 -21.89 -9.27 -1.56
C SER A 376 -20.51 -9.96 -1.62
N MET A 377 -20.05 -10.53 -0.51
CA MET A 377 -18.77 -11.24 -0.39
C MET A 377 -18.79 -12.63 -1.05
N ALA A 378 -19.97 -13.25 -1.22
CA ALA A 378 -20.09 -14.57 -1.86
C ALA A 378 -19.53 -14.60 -3.30
N THR A 379 -19.44 -13.45 -3.97
CA THR A 379 -18.90 -13.26 -5.34
C THR A 379 -17.64 -12.38 -5.40
N LYS A 380 -16.91 -12.27 -4.27
CA LYS A 380 -15.65 -11.53 -4.14
C LYS A 380 -14.53 -12.44 -3.62
N MET A 381 -13.28 -11.99 -3.70
CA MET A 381 -12.13 -12.69 -3.13
C MET A 381 -12.13 -12.60 -1.59
N ALA A 382 -12.51 -11.44 -1.06
CA ALA A 382 -12.51 -11.18 0.37
C ALA A 382 -13.75 -11.72 1.10
N THR A 383 -13.62 -11.79 2.43
CA THR A 383 -14.74 -11.90 3.38
C THR A 383 -14.85 -10.60 4.16
N VAL A 384 -15.96 -10.37 4.87
CA VAL A 384 -16.16 -9.15 5.70
C VAL A 384 -14.96 -8.92 6.63
N GLY A 385 -14.56 -9.94 7.39
CA GLY A 385 -13.42 -9.83 8.31
C GLY A 385 -12.07 -9.58 7.62
N LYS A 386 -11.87 -10.05 6.37
CA LYS A 386 -10.66 -9.76 5.59
C LYS A 386 -10.66 -8.36 4.99
N ALA A 387 -11.81 -7.85 4.58
CA ALA A 387 -11.96 -6.45 4.18
C ALA A 387 -11.71 -5.51 5.37
N GLU A 388 -12.31 -5.79 6.53
CA GLU A 388 -12.06 -5.05 7.78
C GLU A 388 -10.57 -5.08 8.20
N GLU A 389 -9.91 -6.24 8.14
CA GLU A 389 -8.48 -6.40 8.45
C GLU A 389 -7.59 -5.52 7.54
N LEU A 390 -7.86 -5.49 6.22
CA LEU A 390 -7.12 -4.65 5.29
C LEU A 390 -7.38 -3.16 5.55
N LEU A 391 -8.64 -2.76 5.69
CA LEU A 391 -9.01 -1.37 5.91
C LEU A 391 -8.40 -0.82 7.19
N GLU A 392 -8.43 -1.56 8.30
CA GLU A 392 -7.81 -1.13 9.57
C GLU A 392 -6.28 -1.05 9.46
N LYS A 393 -5.63 -1.99 8.76
CA LYS A 393 -4.19 -1.94 8.52
C LYS A 393 -3.78 -0.69 7.74
N LEU A 394 -4.50 -0.35 6.67
CA LEU A 394 -4.24 0.85 5.88
C LEU A 394 -4.62 2.13 6.65
N ARG A 395 -5.69 2.12 7.45
CA ARG A 395 -6.12 3.25 8.30
C ARG A 395 -5.06 3.58 9.34
N SER A 396 -4.54 2.55 10.02
CA SER A 396 -3.44 2.69 10.99
C SER A 396 -2.17 3.30 10.35
N ALA A 397 -1.81 2.88 9.13
CA ALA A 397 -0.66 3.46 8.41
C ALA A 397 -0.91 4.90 7.94
N SER A 398 -2.16 5.25 7.59
CA SER A 398 -2.53 6.56 7.03
C SER A 398 -2.78 7.64 8.09
N TRP A 399 -3.15 7.25 9.32
CA TRP A 399 -3.63 8.17 10.36
C TRP A 399 -2.62 9.27 10.73
N ASN A 400 -1.39 8.90 11.10
CA ASN A 400 -0.38 9.87 11.54
C ASN A 400 0.00 10.85 10.42
N ALA A 401 0.10 10.37 9.18
CA ALA A 401 0.33 11.21 8.02
C ALA A 401 -0.84 12.18 7.78
N ALA A 402 -2.10 11.74 7.93
CA ALA A 402 -3.27 12.61 7.82
C ALA A 402 -3.35 13.66 8.95
N VAL A 403 -2.91 13.33 10.17
CA VAL A 403 -2.78 14.32 11.26
C VAL A 403 -1.73 15.37 10.91
N GLN A 404 -0.55 14.96 10.45
CA GLN A 404 0.51 15.88 10.03
C GLN A 404 0.05 16.75 8.85
N ASP A 405 -0.62 16.16 7.86
CA ASP A 405 -1.23 16.88 6.72
C ASP A 405 -2.17 18.01 7.16
N MET A 406 -2.90 17.86 8.26
CA MET A 406 -3.81 18.88 8.78
C MET A 406 -3.04 19.98 9.53
N GLU A 407 -2.00 19.60 10.27
CA GLU A 407 -1.15 20.56 10.98
C GLU A 407 -0.27 21.38 10.02
N ASP A 408 0.24 20.77 8.94
CA ASP A 408 0.92 21.47 7.84
C ASP A 408 0.03 22.57 7.25
N LEU A 409 -1.27 22.31 7.02
CA LEU A 409 -2.22 23.33 6.54
C LEU A 409 -2.44 24.45 7.58
N ARG A 410 -2.57 24.10 8.86
CA ARG A 410 -2.72 25.07 9.96
C ARG A 410 -1.50 25.99 10.05
N GLN A 411 -0.29 25.42 10.01
CA GLN A 411 0.95 26.18 10.08
C GLN A 411 1.16 27.05 8.84
N PHE A 412 0.90 26.50 7.65
CA PHE A 412 1.03 27.25 6.41
C PHE A 412 0.03 28.42 6.33
N SER A 413 -1.26 28.18 6.53
CA SER A 413 -2.29 29.24 6.53
C SER A 413 -2.00 30.32 7.58
N LYS A 414 -1.50 29.94 8.78
CA LYS A 414 -1.06 30.87 9.82
C LYS A 414 0.15 31.71 9.39
N SER A 415 1.11 31.13 8.67
CA SER A 415 2.27 31.87 8.12
C SER A 415 1.84 32.94 7.11
N GLN A 416 0.75 32.71 6.38
CA GLN A 416 0.16 33.66 5.43
C GLN A 416 -0.74 34.71 6.11
N GLY A 417 -0.85 34.71 7.43
CA GLY A 417 -1.69 35.65 8.18
C GLY A 417 -3.20 35.43 8.03
N ALA A 418 -3.62 34.23 7.59
CA ALA A 418 -5.03 33.91 7.39
C ALA A 418 -5.80 33.91 8.72
N SER A 419 -6.96 34.56 8.75
CA SER A 419 -7.79 34.65 9.97
C SER A 419 -8.40 33.30 10.34
N GLU A 420 -8.70 32.46 9.35
CA GLU A 420 -9.21 31.10 9.53
C GLU A 420 -8.18 30.08 10.00
N ALA A 421 -6.88 30.41 10.07
CA ALA A 421 -5.83 29.42 10.32
C ALA A 421 -5.99 28.64 11.64
N ASN A 422 -6.53 29.28 12.68
CA ASN A 422 -6.77 28.60 13.96
C ASN A 422 -8.01 27.69 13.94
N GLU A 423 -8.92 27.89 12.97
CA GLU A 423 -10.23 27.24 12.85
C GLU A 423 -10.49 26.82 11.39
N LEU A 424 -9.54 26.07 10.81
CA LEU A 424 -9.68 25.51 9.47
C LEU A 424 -10.87 24.56 9.38
N THR A 425 -11.64 24.70 8.30
CA THR A 425 -12.84 23.89 8.03
C THR A 425 -12.68 23.06 6.75
N HIS A 426 -13.69 22.24 6.45
CA HIS A 426 -13.73 21.44 5.22
C HIS A 426 -13.62 22.31 3.95
N TRP A 427 -14.26 23.49 3.90
CA TRP A 427 -14.20 24.40 2.74
C TRP A 427 -12.91 25.22 2.64
N ASP A 428 -12.03 25.12 3.64
CA ASP A 428 -10.69 25.71 3.62
C ASP A 428 -9.60 24.69 3.25
N THR A 429 -9.89 23.39 3.43
CA THR A 429 -8.91 22.30 3.30
C THR A 429 -8.33 22.22 1.89
N THR A 430 -9.17 22.22 0.85
CA THR A 430 -8.70 22.15 -0.55
C THR A 430 -7.91 23.41 -0.95
N PHE A 431 -8.41 24.59 -0.58
CA PHE A 431 -7.76 25.87 -0.89
C PHE A 431 -6.35 25.95 -0.30
N TRP A 432 -6.21 25.70 1.01
CA TRP A 432 -4.89 25.74 1.65
C TRP A 432 -3.99 24.59 1.23
N SER A 433 -4.55 23.44 0.81
CA SER A 433 -3.76 22.35 0.21
C SER A 433 -3.13 22.78 -1.11
N GLU A 434 -3.86 23.48 -1.98
CA GLU A 434 -3.29 23.97 -3.24
C GLU A 434 -2.23 25.06 -2.99
N ARG A 435 -2.52 26.04 -2.11
CA ARG A 435 -1.55 27.09 -1.76
C ARG A 435 -0.27 26.52 -1.13
N LEU A 436 -0.39 25.49 -0.28
CA LEU A 436 0.78 24.78 0.28
C LEU A 436 1.52 24.00 -0.80
N ARG A 437 0.81 23.33 -1.71
CA ARG A 437 1.42 22.55 -2.81
C ARG A 437 2.22 23.45 -3.76
N GLU A 438 1.64 24.57 -4.16
CA GLU A 438 2.30 25.61 -4.96
C GLU A 438 3.57 26.12 -4.26
N SER A 439 3.49 26.43 -2.96
CA SER A 439 4.61 26.97 -2.19
C SER A 439 5.70 25.94 -1.87
N LYS A 440 5.34 24.67 -1.63
CA LYS A 440 6.25 23.60 -1.21
C LYS A 440 7.00 22.94 -2.37
N TYR A 441 6.37 22.87 -3.55
CA TYR A 441 6.93 22.18 -4.72
C TYR A 441 7.15 23.10 -5.93
N GLU A 442 6.78 24.38 -5.84
CA GLU A 442 6.91 25.36 -6.93
C GLU A 442 6.24 24.90 -8.24
N ILE A 443 5.05 24.31 -8.12
CA ILE A 443 4.22 23.87 -9.24
C ILE A 443 2.84 24.51 -9.15
N ASN A 444 2.39 25.09 -10.26
CA ASN A 444 1.04 25.60 -10.40
C ASN A 444 0.26 24.72 -11.39
N GLU A 445 -0.94 24.25 -11.02
CA GLU A 445 -1.75 23.36 -11.88
C GLU A 445 -2.13 24.01 -13.22
N GLU A 446 -2.33 25.32 -13.24
CA GLU A 446 -2.72 26.06 -14.45
C GLU A 446 -1.55 26.32 -15.40
N GLU A 447 -0.32 26.43 -14.89
CA GLU A 447 0.90 26.47 -15.71
C GLU A 447 1.22 25.10 -16.33
N LEU A 448 0.73 24.02 -15.72
CA LEU A 448 0.86 22.65 -16.22
C LEU A 448 -0.18 22.28 -17.28
N ARG A 449 -1.42 22.78 -17.18
CA ARG A 449 -2.52 22.51 -18.13
C ARG A 449 -2.11 22.58 -19.62
N PRO A 450 -1.36 23.59 -20.10
CA PRO A 450 -0.92 23.66 -21.49
C PRO A 450 -0.12 22.46 -22.00
N TYR A 451 0.56 21.72 -21.12
CA TYR A 451 1.34 20.53 -21.48
C TYR A 451 0.49 19.26 -21.57
N PHE A 452 -0.68 19.24 -20.93
CA PHE A 452 -1.58 18.08 -20.85
C PHE A 452 -2.82 18.27 -21.73
N SER A 453 -2.62 18.52 -23.03
CA SER A 453 -3.73 18.54 -23.98
C SER A 453 -4.22 17.11 -24.28
N LEU A 454 -5.55 16.89 -24.28
CA LEU A 454 -6.12 15.54 -24.47
C LEU A 454 -5.55 14.77 -25.68
N PRO A 455 -5.36 15.37 -26.88
CA PRO A 455 -4.75 14.65 -28.00
C PRO A 455 -3.35 14.12 -27.70
N LYS A 456 -2.52 14.86 -26.95
CA LYS A 456 -1.16 14.43 -26.59
C LYS A 456 -1.13 13.39 -25.48
N VAL A 457 -2.11 13.46 -24.56
CA VAL A 457 -2.36 12.41 -23.56
C VAL A 457 -2.71 11.09 -24.25
N MET A 458 -3.61 11.11 -25.23
CA MET A 458 -3.96 9.91 -26.00
C MET A 458 -2.78 9.39 -26.85
N ASP A 459 -2.04 10.28 -27.54
CA ASP A 459 -0.83 9.90 -28.30
C ASP A 459 0.18 9.14 -27.41
N GLY A 460 0.46 9.66 -26.21
CA GLY A 460 1.39 9.06 -25.26
C GLY A 460 0.88 7.75 -24.66
N LEU A 461 -0.40 7.69 -24.29
CA LEU A 461 -1.07 6.48 -23.81
C LEU A 461 -1.03 5.34 -24.85
N PHE A 462 -1.26 5.65 -26.12
CA PHE A 462 -1.18 4.67 -27.22
C PHE A 462 0.26 4.22 -27.48
N SER A 463 1.23 5.13 -27.39
CA SER A 463 2.66 4.79 -27.45
C SER A 463 3.08 3.86 -26.30
N LEU A 464 2.57 4.09 -25.09
CA LEU A 464 2.83 3.25 -23.92
C LEU A 464 2.30 1.83 -24.13
N VAL A 465 1.03 1.64 -24.50
CA VAL A 465 0.48 0.29 -24.67
C VAL A 465 1.03 -0.45 -25.90
N LYS A 466 1.53 0.27 -26.90
CA LYS A 466 2.33 -0.32 -27.96
C LYS A 466 3.63 -0.92 -27.44
N MET A 467 4.31 -0.21 -26.53
CA MET A 467 5.53 -0.69 -25.89
C MET A 467 5.25 -1.86 -24.94
N LEU A 468 4.26 -1.74 -24.04
CA LEU A 468 3.96 -2.76 -23.04
C LEU A 468 3.31 -4.02 -23.63
N PHE A 469 2.33 -3.86 -24.53
CA PHE A 469 1.39 -4.93 -24.91
C PHE A 469 1.43 -5.27 -26.41
N GLY A 470 2.27 -4.60 -27.20
CA GLY A 470 2.48 -4.89 -28.62
C GLY A 470 1.25 -4.64 -29.49
N ILE A 471 0.40 -3.68 -29.11
CA ILE A 471 -0.82 -3.31 -29.83
C ILE A 471 -0.67 -1.94 -30.52
N ASP A 472 -1.34 -1.79 -31.67
CA ASP A 472 -1.44 -0.51 -32.39
C ASP A 472 -2.87 0.02 -32.28
N VAL A 473 -3.04 1.23 -31.76
CA VAL A 473 -4.34 1.93 -31.66
C VAL A 473 -4.42 3.00 -32.74
N GLU A 474 -5.50 3.02 -33.52
CA GLU A 474 -5.73 4.04 -34.55
C GLU A 474 -7.16 4.62 -34.47
N PRO A 475 -7.36 5.92 -34.76
CA PRO A 475 -8.69 6.48 -34.93
C PRO A 475 -9.47 5.76 -36.03
N ALA A 476 -10.74 5.49 -35.74
CA ALA A 476 -11.70 4.82 -36.62
C ALA A 476 -13.04 5.59 -36.67
N ASP A 477 -13.04 6.88 -36.33
CA ASP A 477 -14.20 7.78 -36.41
C ASP A 477 -14.94 7.59 -37.77
N GLY A 478 -16.26 7.36 -37.71
CA GLY A 478 -17.10 7.08 -38.88
C GLY A 478 -17.23 5.60 -39.27
N LEU A 479 -16.49 4.68 -38.65
CA LEU A 479 -16.73 3.23 -38.78
C LEU A 479 -17.96 2.77 -38.00
N ALA A 480 -18.15 3.34 -36.80
CA ALA A 480 -19.25 3.03 -35.90
C ALA A 480 -20.12 4.28 -35.63
N PRO A 481 -21.44 4.14 -35.45
CA PRO A 481 -22.30 5.26 -35.07
C PRO A 481 -22.03 5.75 -33.64
N VAL A 482 -22.27 7.03 -33.39
CA VAL A 482 -22.02 7.70 -32.09
C VAL A 482 -23.19 8.60 -31.69
N TRP A 483 -23.37 8.79 -30.38
CA TRP A 483 -24.48 9.55 -29.79
C TRP A 483 -24.25 11.07 -29.74
N ASN A 484 -23.00 11.52 -29.76
CA ASN A 484 -22.57 12.91 -29.64
C ASN A 484 -21.30 13.16 -30.50
N THR A 485 -21.09 14.38 -30.98
CA THR A 485 -19.98 14.76 -31.88
C THR A 485 -18.58 14.72 -31.25
N ASP A 486 -18.49 14.79 -29.93
CA ASP A 486 -17.23 14.77 -29.19
C ASP A 486 -16.72 13.33 -28.93
N VAL A 487 -17.55 12.33 -29.21
CA VAL A 487 -17.22 10.91 -29.05
C VAL A 487 -16.18 10.52 -30.10
N ARG A 488 -15.09 9.90 -29.63
CA ARG A 488 -14.06 9.31 -30.49
C ARG A 488 -14.21 7.81 -30.55
N PHE A 489 -13.92 7.22 -31.71
CA PHE A 489 -13.92 5.79 -31.92
C PHE A 489 -12.55 5.32 -32.40
N TYR A 490 -12.08 4.20 -31.86
CA TYR A 490 -10.75 3.68 -32.11
C TYR A 490 -10.78 2.18 -32.42
N ARG A 491 -9.88 1.75 -33.32
CA ARG A 491 -9.58 0.35 -33.60
C ARG A 491 -8.26 -0.03 -32.93
N ILE A 492 -8.21 -1.20 -32.32
CA ILE A 492 -6.97 -1.81 -31.82
C ILE A 492 -6.58 -2.97 -32.73
N LYS A 493 -5.30 -3.02 -33.08
CA LYS A 493 -4.67 -4.06 -33.91
C LYS A 493 -3.57 -4.78 -33.14
N ASP A 494 -3.36 -6.05 -33.44
CA ASP A 494 -2.17 -6.78 -33.03
C ASP A 494 -0.94 -6.43 -33.89
N SER A 495 0.23 -6.98 -33.53
CA SER A 495 1.49 -6.79 -34.25
C SER A 495 1.53 -7.37 -35.67
N SER A 496 0.51 -8.13 -36.09
CA SER A 496 0.32 -8.55 -37.50
C SER A 496 -0.51 -7.54 -38.31
N GLY A 497 -1.04 -6.50 -37.65
CA GLY A 497 -1.95 -5.52 -38.24
C GLY A 497 -3.41 -5.97 -38.27
N LYS A 498 -3.75 -7.12 -37.66
CA LYS A 498 -5.13 -7.61 -37.62
C LYS A 498 -5.93 -6.89 -36.52
N PRO A 499 -7.17 -6.43 -36.78
CA PRO A 499 -8.05 -5.90 -35.73
C PRO A 499 -8.33 -6.96 -34.66
N ILE A 500 -8.23 -6.57 -33.39
CA ILE A 500 -8.52 -7.45 -32.23
C ILE A 500 -9.61 -6.90 -31.32
N SER A 501 -9.87 -5.59 -31.32
CA SER A 501 -10.94 -4.95 -30.54
C SER A 501 -11.21 -3.52 -31.00
N TYR A 502 -12.23 -2.88 -30.42
CA TYR A 502 -12.54 -1.45 -30.62
C TYR A 502 -12.94 -0.78 -29.31
N PHE A 503 -12.90 0.54 -29.25
CA PHE A 503 -13.54 1.29 -28.15
C PHE A 503 -14.03 2.68 -28.57
N TYR A 504 -15.06 3.13 -27.85
CA TYR A 504 -15.56 4.51 -27.85
C TYR A 504 -14.98 5.30 -26.68
N PHE A 505 -14.84 6.62 -26.82
CA PHE A 505 -14.42 7.52 -25.75
C PHE A 505 -15.25 8.82 -25.76
N ASP A 506 -16.00 9.09 -24.68
CA ASP A 506 -16.74 10.34 -24.44
C ASP A 506 -16.10 11.12 -23.26
N PRO A 507 -15.19 12.06 -23.53
CA PRO A 507 -14.29 12.60 -22.50
C PRO A 507 -14.88 13.70 -21.60
N PHE A 508 -15.79 14.54 -22.10
CA PHE A 508 -16.04 15.87 -21.51
C PHE A 508 -17.22 15.91 -20.53
N SER A 509 -17.16 16.82 -19.55
CA SER A 509 -18.30 17.15 -18.68
C SER A 509 -19.46 17.70 -19.49
N ARG A 510 -20.67 17.17 -19.27
CA ARG A 510 -21.90 17.60 -19.96
C ARG A 510 -23.13 17.49 -19.02
N PRO A 511 -23.15 18.21 -17.88
CA PRO A 511 -24.06 17.96 -16.75
C PRO A 511 -25.55 18.19 -17.04
N ALA A 512 -25.90 18.70 -18.22
CA ALA A 512 -27.28 18.81 -18.67
C ALA A 512 -27.92 17.44 -19.00
N GLU A 513 -27.12 16.46 -19.44
CA GLU A 513 -27.58 15.16 -19.97
C GLU A 513 -26.65 13.97 -19.64
N LYS A 514 -25.47 14.20 -19.06
CA LYS A 514 -24.45 13.17 -18.77
C LYS A 514 -24.20 13.03 -17.27
N ARG A 515 -24.13 11.78 -16.80
CA ARG A 515 -23.76 11.41 -15.43
C ARG A 515 -22.31 11.82 -15.12
N GLY A 516 -22.07 12.36 -13.94
CA GLY A 516 -20.73 12.71 -13.46
C GLY A 516 -19.84 11.51 -13.11
N GLY A 517 -18.56 11.78 -12.86
CA GLY A 517 -17.54 10.75 -12.58
C GLY A 517 -16.80 10.30 -13.84
N ALA A 518 -16.21 9.12 -13.80
CA ALA A 518 -15.66 8.41 -14.94
C ALA A 518 -16.01 6.92 -14.81
N TRP A 519 -16.08 6.20 -15.94
CA TRP A 519 -16.30 4.76 -15.97
C TRP A 519 -15.96 4.14 -17.34
N MET A 520 -15.67 2.84 -17.31
CA MET A 520 -15.66 1.93 -18.45
C MET A 520 -16.96 1.11 -18.44
N ASP A 521 -17.43 0.72 -19.63
CA ASP A 521 -18.57 -0.20 -19.78
C ASP A 521 -18.36 -1.13 -20.98
N GLU A 522 -18.97 -2.32 -20.98
CA GLU A 522 -18.92 -3.23 -22.12
C GLU A 522 -19.99 -2.89 -23.18
N VAL A 523 -19.61 -2.90 -24.45
CA VAL A 523 -20.56 -2.76 -25.57
C VAL A 523 -20.95 -4.14 -26.08
N VAL A 524 -19.93 -4.95 -26.39
CA VAL A 524 -20.06 -6.38 -26.68
C VAL A 524 -18.83 -7.11 -26.13
N ALA A 525 -19.02 -8.32 -25.59
CA ALA A 525 -17.91 -9.17 -25.15
C ALA A 525 -17.33 -10.02 -26.29
N ARG A 526 -16.07 -10.43 -26.13
CA ARG A 526 -15.41 -11.39 -27.02
C ARG A 526 -16.10 -12.75 -26.90
N SER A 527 -16.52 -13.35 -28.02
CA SER A 527 -17.26 -14.62 -28.00
C SER A 527 -17.12 -15.43 -29.29
N ARG A 528 -16.84 -16.74 -29.15
CA ARG A 528 -16.92 -17.73 -30.24
C ARG A 528 -18.36 -18.06 -30.63
N VAL A 529 -19.28 -18.07 -29.66
CA VAL A 529 -20.68 -18.48 -29.83
C VAL A 529 -21.47 -17.48 -30.68
N LEU A 530 -21.02 -16.22 -30.66
CA LEU A 530 -21.66 -15.06 -31.32
C LEU A 530 -20.92 -14.60 -32.58
N SER A 531 -20.10 -15.50 -33.13
CA SER A 531 -19.45 -15.34 -34.43
C SER A 531 -20.40 -15.72 -35.58
N ASP A 532 -20.40 -14.90 -36.64
CA ASP A 532 -21.11 -15.20 -37.89
C ASP A 532 -20.51 -16.41 -38.62
N ASP A 533 -19.18 -16.59 -38.57
CA ASP A 533 -18.47 -17.69 -39.24
C ASP A 533 -18.26 -18.94 -38.36
N LYS A 534 -18.44 -18.80 -37.03
CA LYS A 534 -18.22 -19.83 -35.97
C LYS A 534 -16.78 -20.38 -35.87
N THR A 535 -15.84 -19.82 -36.61
CA THR A 535 -14.42 -20.18 -36.65
C THR A 535 -13.52 -19.12 -36.01
N SER A 536 -13.96 -17.86 -35.97
CA SER A 536 -13.26 -16.73 -35.36
C SER A 536 -14.15 -16.00 -34.36
N ALA A 537 -13.67 -15.69 -33.15
CA ALA A 537 -14.49 -15.03 -32.13
C ALA A 537 -14.89 -13.60 -32.55
N ARG A 538 -16.14 -13.19 -32.25
CA ARG A 538 -16.58 -11.80 -32.28
C ARG A 538 -15.62 -10.96 -31.44
N LEU A 539 -15.19 -9.81 -31.97
CA LEU A 539 -14.24 -8.94 -31.29
C LEU A 539 -14.94 -8.15 -30.15
N PRO A 540 -14.28 -7.93 -28.99
CA PRO A 540 -14.82 -7.13 -27.91
C PRO A 540 -14.81 -5.63 -28.27
N ILE A 541 -15.81 -4.92 -27.75
CA ILE A 541 -15.93 -3.47 -27.89
C ILE A 541 -16.22 -2.86 -26.51
N ALA A 542 -15.53 -1.78 -26.16
CA ALA A 542 -15.64 -1.06 -24.88
C ALA A 542 -16.15 0.38 -25.04
N HIS A 543 -16.77 0.92 -23.99
CA HIS A 543 -16.93 2.35 -23.76
C HIS A 543 -15.90 2.82 -22.73
N MET A 544 -15.33 4.01 -22.94
CA MET A 544 -14.68 4.81 -21.91
C MET A 544 -15.42 6.14 -21.79
N VAL A 545 -15.70 6.58 -20.57
CA VAL A 545 -16.39 7.84 -20.33
C VAL A 545 -15.69 8.58 -19.19
N CYS A 546 -15.32 9.83 -19.44
CA CYS A 546 -14.81 10.76 -18.42
C CYS A 546 -15.71 12.00 -18.34
N ASN A 547 -15.50 12.86 -17.35
CA ASN A 547 -16.15 14.18 -17.27
C ASN A 547 -15.09 15.27 -17.06
N GLN A 548 -14.03 15.26 -17.87
CA GLN A 548 -12.95 16.26 -17.80
C GLN A 548 -13.42 17.63 -18.30
N MET A 549 -12.65 18.68 -18.00
CA MET A 549 -12.90 20.05 -18.46
C MET A 549 -13.08 20.10 -20.00
N PRO A 550 -14.23 20.58 -20.52
CA PRO A 550 -14.45 20.73 -21.95
C PRO A 550 -13.46 21.69 -22.62
N PRO A 551 -13.32 21.65 -23.96
CA PRO A 551 -12.67 22.70 -24.74
C PRO A 551 -13.23 24.10 -24.40
N VAL A 552 -12.32 25.07 -24.23
CA VAL A 552 -12.65 26.49 -24.01
C VAL A 552 -12.30 27.28 -25.27
N GLY A 553 -13.33 27.71 -26.01
CA GLY A 553 -13.15 28.27 -27.35
C GLY A 553 -12.54 27.26 -28.33
N ASP A 554 -11.63 27.72 -29.19
CA ASP A 554 -10.98 26.89 -30.23
C ASP A 554 -9.78 26.07 -29.72
N LYS A 555 -9.51 26.06 -28.40
CA LYS A 555 -8.39 25.31 -27.79
C LYS A 555 -8.75 23.84 -27.58
N PRO A 556 -7.80 22.89 -27.60
CA PRO A 556 -8.07 21.54 -27.12
C PRO A 556 -8.43 21.56 -25.62
N SER A 557 -9.07 20.49 -25.13
CA SER A 557 -9.22 20.28 -23.67
C SER A 557 -7.83 20.18 -23.02
N LEU A 558 -7.58 21.05 -22.03
CA LEU A 558 -6.32 21.17 -21.29
C LEU A 558 -6.52 20.64 -19.87
N MET A 559 -5.87 19.51 -19.57
CA MET A 559 -6.19 18.65 -18.44
C MET A 559 -5.36 18.98 -17.20
N THR A 560 -5.92 18.74 -16.01
CA THR A 560 -5.13 18.57 -14.79
C THR A 560 -4.39 17.23 -14.84
N PHE A 561 -3.40 17.05 -13.97
CA PHE A 561 -2.73 15.76 -13.84
C PHE A 561 -3.72 14.66 -13.38
N ARG A 562 -4.71 15.00 -12.53
CA ARG A 562 -5.72 14.03 -12.08
C ARG A 562 -6.68 13.61 -13.19
N GLU A 563 -6.98 14.50 -14.14
CA GLU A 563 -7.73 14.13 -15.35
C GLU A 563 -6.91 13.17 -16.23
N VAL A 564 -5.58 13.32 -16.30
CA VAL A 564 -4.68 12.38 -17.01
C VAL A 564 -4.69 11.00 -16.36
N GLU A 565 -4.51 10.93 -15.02
CA GLU A 565 -4.64 9.68 -14.24
C GLU A 565 -5.99 9.01 -14.49
N THR A 566 -7.08 9.78 -14.55
CA THR A 566 -8.44 9.26 -14.80
C THR A 566 -8.58 8.62 -16.19
N VAL A 567 -8.01 9.20 -17.24
CA VAL A 567 -8.01 8.59 -18.59
C VAL A 567 -7.20 7.29 -18.62
N PHE A 568 -6.08 7.23 -17.90
CA PHE A 568 -5.28 6.01 -17.77
C PHE A 568 -6.03 4.92 -17.00
N HIS A 569 -6.73 5.28 -15.92
CA HIS A 569 -7.58 4.38 -15.12
C HIS A 569 -8.65 3.70 -15.99
N GLU A 570 -9.48 4.47 -16.70
CA GLU A 570 -10.52 3.90 -17.56
C GLU A 570 -9.95 3.06 -18.72
N PHE A 571 -8.77 3.43 -19.24
CA PHE A 571 -8.10 2.63 -20.26
C PHE A 571 -7.62 1.28 -19.73
N GLY A 572 -7.25 1.18 -18.45
CA GLY A 572 -6.90 -0.10 -17.83
C GLY A 572 -8.06 -1.11 -17.80
N HIS A 573 -9.26 -0.68 -17.43
CA HIS A 573 -10.47 -1.52 -17.58
C HIS A 573 -10.73 -1.87 -19.06
N ALA A 574 -10.63 -0.87 -19.95
CA ALA A 574 -10.88 -1.07 -21.37
C ALA A 574 -9.88 -2.10 -21.96
N LEU A 575 -8.60 -2.06 -21.58
CA LEU A 575 -7.57 -3.02 -21.96
C LEU A 575 -7.88 -4.44 -21.50
N GLN A 576 -8.40 -4.64 -20.28
CA GLN A 576 -8.76 -5.99 -19.79
C GLN A 576 -9.94 -6.56 -20.60
N HIS A 577 -10.93 -5.74 -20.94
CA HIS A 577 -12.01 -6.16 -21.83
C HIS A 577 -11.52 -6.47 -23.26
N MET A 578 -10.69 -5.59 -23.79
CA MET A 578 -10.26 -5.61 -25.19
C MET A 578 -9.20 -6.66 -25.53
N LEU A 579 -8.26 -6.94 -24.63
CA LEU A 579 -7.13 -7.84 -24.86
C LEU A 579 -7.36 -9.27 -24.36
N THR A 580 -8.57 -9.56 -23.88
CA THR A 580 -8.97 -10.89 -23.43
C THR A 580 -8.77 -11.96 -24.51
N LYS A 581 -8.23 -13.11 -24.12
CA LYS A 581 -8.03 -14.28 -24.99
C LYS A 581 -9.10 -15.35 -24.79
N GLN A 582 -9.92 -15.25 -23.75
CA GLN A 582 -11.09 -16.10 -23.58
C GLN A 582 -12.08 -15.87 -24.72
N ASP A 583 -12.59 -16.96 -25.30
CA ASP A 583 -13.62 -16.96 -26.34
C ASP A 583 -14.96 -17.54 -25.86
N GLU A 584 -15.02 -18.02 -24.62
CA GLU A 584 -16.27 -18.34 -23.92
C GLU A 584 -16.84 -17.04 -23.31
N GLY A 585 -17.86 -16.46 -23.94
CA GLY A 585 -18.25 -15.06 -23.72
C GLY A 585 -18.87 -14.73 -22.36
N LEU A 586 -19.15 -15.74 -21.53
CA LEU A 586 -19.64 -15.57 -20.15
C LEU A 586 -18.51 -15.27 -19.14
N VAL A 587 -17.23 -15.48 -19.50
CA VAL A 587 -16.05 -15.14 -18.66
C VAL A 587 -14.97 -14.36 -19.42
N ALA A 588 -15.33 -13.80 -20.57
CA ALA A 588 -14.44 -12.98 -21.39
C ALA A 588 -14.39 -11.53 -20.91
N GLY A 589 -13.24 -10.89 -21.11
CA GLY A 589 -13.01 -9.51 -20.69
C GLY A 589 -13.02 -9.39 -19.18
N ILE A 590 -13.89 -8.52 -18.65
CA ILE A 590 -14.09 -8.33 -17.20
C ILE A 590 -15.16 -9.27 -16.61
N ARG A 591 -15.91 -10.02 -17.43
CA ARG A 591 -16.99 -10.90 -16.97
C ARG A 591 -16.43 -12.06 -16.14
N GLY A 592 -17.08 -12.35 -15.01
CA GLY A 592 -16.70 -13.42 -14.10
C GLY A 592 -15.40 -13.19 -13.32
N VAL A 593 -14.84 -11.97 -13.35
CA VAL A 593 -13.77 -11.54 -12.43
C VAL A 593 -14.44 -11.07 -11.13
N GLU A 594 -13.97 -11.56 -9.99
CA GLU A 594 -14.42 -11.11 -8.66
C GLU A 594 -14.25 -9.59 -8.51
N TRP A 595 -15.28 -8.92 -7.97
CA TRP A 595 -15.40 -7.44 -8.05
C TRP A 595 -14.31 -6.67 -7.30
N ASP A 596 -13.63 -7.28 -6.33
CA ASP A 596 -12.45 -6.75 -5.65
C ASP A 596 -11.13 -6.92 -6.42
N ALA A 597 -11.15 -7.53 -7.61
CA ALA A 597 -10.02 -7.60 -8.54
C ALA A 597 -10.18 -6.78 -9.84
N VAL A 598 -11.38 -6.29 -10.19
CA VAL A 598 -11.61 -5.57 -11.47
C VAL A 598 -10.88 -4.22 -11.58
N GLU A 599 -10.54 -3.64 -10.43
CA GLU A 599 -9.79 -2.38 -10.28
C GLU A 599 -8.26 -2.56 -10.40
N LEU A 600 -7.76 -3.80 -10.53
CA LEU A 600 -6.33 -4.08 -10.68
C LEU A 600 -5.74 -3.42 -11.94
N PRO A 601 -6.25 -3.67 -13.17
CA PRO A 601 -5.64 -3.10 -14.37
C PRO A 601 -5.89 -1.59 -14.52
N SER A 602 -6.98 -1.03 -13.97
CA SER A 602 -7.26 0.41 -13.99
C SER A 602 -6.22 1.17 -13.16
N GLN A 603 -6.11 0.86 -11.87
CA GLN A 603 -5.13 1.48 -10.97
C GLN A 603 -3.68 1.15 -11.34
N PHE A 604 -3.42 0.00 -11.97
CA PHE A 604 -2.09 -0.32 -12.51
C PHE A 604 -1.65 0.69 -13.57
N MET A 605 -2.57 1.11 -14.46
CA MET A 605 -2.26 2.09 -15.51
C MET A 605 -1.92 3.47 -14.93
N GLU A 606 -2.57 3.91 -13.85
CA GLU A 606 -2.28 5.21 -13.18
C GLU A 606 -0.80 5.38 -12.81
N ASN A 607 -0.09 4.30 -12.46
CA ASN A 607 1.33 4.37 -12.10
C ASN A 607 2.23 4.86 -13.25
N TRP A 608 1.85 4.60 -14.50
CA TRP A 608 2.61 5.03 -15.67
C TRP A 608 2.55 6.54 -15.91
N CYS A 609 1.60 7.26 -15.30
CA CYS A 609 1.57 8.73 -15.33
C CYS A 609 2.83 9.34 -14.69
N TYR A 610 3.48 8.66 -13.73
CA TYR A 610 4.73 9.13 -13.09
C TYR A 610 6.00 8.56 -13.74
N HIS A 611 5.87 7.58 -14.65
CA HIS A 611 6.99 7.05 -15.41
C HIS A 611 7.56 8.14 -16.32
N ARG A 612 8.83 8.52 -16.11
CA ARG A 612 9.48 9.64 -16.79
C ARG A 612 9.20 9.69 -18.29
N ASP A 613 9.53 8.63 -19.03
CA ASP A 613 9.44 8.67 -20.50
C ASP A 613 8.00 8.65 -21.03
N THR A 614 7.04 8.12 -20.25
CA THR A 614 5.61 8.21 -20.54
C THR A 614 5.14 9.66 -20.36
N LEU A 615 5.45 10.27 -19.20
CA LEU A 615 5.10 11.65 -18.90
C LEU A 615 5.73 12.61 -19.93
N MET A 616 7.03 12.48 -20.23
CA MET A 616 7.72 13.31 -21.22
C MET A 616 7.24 13.07 -22.66
N GLY A 617 6.70 11.89 -22.96
CA GLY A 617 6.02 11.60 -24.21
C GLY A 617 4.72 12.38 -24.39
N ILE A 618 3.95 12.53 -23.30
CA ILE A 618 2.67 13.23 -23.20
C ILE A 618 2.85 14.75 -23.09
N ALA A 619 3.67 15.19 -22.14
CA ALA A 619 3.70 16.54 -21.62
C ALA A 619 4.40 17.50 -22.60
N LYS A 620 3.63 18.01 -23.56
CA LYS A 620 4.08 18.89 -24.63
C LYS A 620 3.13 20.07 -24.76
N HIS A 621 3.68 21.28 -24.71
CA HIS A 621 2.91 22.52 -24.75
C HIS A 621 2.07 22.58 -26.03
N TYR A 622 0.75 22.73 -25.92
CA TYR A 622 -0.18 22.54 -27.03
C TYR A 622 0.04 23.51 -28.22
N GLU A 623 0.64 24.68 -27.98
CA GLU A 623 0.93 25.68 -29.03
C GLU A 623 2.34 25.55 -29.62
N THR A 624 3.37 25.30 -28.79
CA THR A 624 4.78 25.34 -29.22
C THR A 624 5.34 23.95 -29.54
N GLY A 625 4.72 22.89 -29.00
CA GLY A 625 5.18 21.51 -29.11
C GLY A 625 6.37 21.17 -28.20
N GLU A 626 6.86 22.12 -27.40
CA GLU A 626 7.98 21.94 -26.48
C GLU A 626 7.62 20.98 -25.34
N SER A 627 8.54 20.08 -25.00
CA SER A 627 8.39 19.18 -23.87
C SER A 627 8.47 19.93 -22.53
N LEU A 628 7.76 19.40 -21.53
CA LEU A 628 7.85 19.87 -20.15
C LEU A 628 9.31 19.91 -19.67
N PRO A 629 9.77 21.00 -19.02
CA PRO A 629 11.12 21.06 -18.46
C PRO A 629 11.36 19.97 -17.41
N GLU A 630 12.55 19.37 -17.41
CA GLU A 630 12.94 18.28 -16.48
C GLU A 630 12.73 18.68 -15.02
N GLU A 631 13.04 19.92 -14.65
CA GLU A 631 12.84 20.44 -13.30
C GLU A 631 11.37 20.36 -12.85
N ILE A 632 10.43 20.67 -13.75
CA ILE A 632 9.00 20.62 -13.46
C ILE A 632 8.51 19.15 -13.35
N TYR A 633 9.10 18.23 -14.11
CA TYR A 633 8.87 16.79 -13.91
C TYR A 633 9.35 16.32 -12.53
N GLN A 634 10.56 16.72 -12.10
CA GLN A 634 11.08 16.36 -10.78
C GLN A 634 10.20 16.92 -9.65
N LYS A 635 9.70 18.16 -9.81
CA LYS A 635 8.74 18.77 -8.87
C LYS A 635 7.39 18.04 -8.85
N LEU A 636 6.86 17.61 -10.00
CA LEU A 636 5.66 16.76 -10.09
C LEU A 636 5.86 15.42 -9.38
N LEU A 637 7.02 14.78 -9.57
CA LEU A 637 7.35 13.50 -8.94
C LEU A 637 7.49 13.65 -7.42
N ALA A 638 8.15 14.72 -6.94
CA ALA A 638 8.25 15.04 -5.52
C ALA A 638 6.89 15.32 -4.87
N ALA A 639 5.94 15.87 -5.63
CA ALA A 639 4.57 16.12 -5.18
C ALA A 639 3.67 14.86 -5.15
N ARG A 640 4.10 13.70 -5.68
CA ARG A 640 3.29 12.46 -5.76
C ARG A 640 2.71 12.02 -4.42
N THR A 641 3.50 12.12 -3.35
CA THR A 641 3.10 11.67 -2.00
C THR A 641 2.48 12.78 -1.16
N PHE A 642 2.28 13.99 -1.70
CA PHE A 642 1.67 15.10 -0.99
C PHE A 642 0.24 14.73 -0.55
N ARG A 643 -0.01 14.79 0.76
CA ARG A 643 -1.29 14.44 1.38
C ARG A 643 -1.75 13.00 1.19
N ALA A 644 -0.84 12.07 0.89
CA ALA A 644 -1.17 10.66 0.71
C ALA A 644 -1.88 10.06 1.94
N GLY A 645 -1.53 10.50 3.16
CA GLY A 645 -2.23 10.15 4.40
C GLY A 645 -3.70 10.55 4.37
N SER A 646 -3.97 11.84 4.14
CA SER A 646 -5.34 12.37 4.05
C SER A 646 -6.17 11.73 2.93
N LEU A 647 -5.57 11.56 1.74
CA LEU A 647 -6.23 10.99 0.57
C LEU A 647 -6.56 9.50 0.78
N SER A 648 -5.63 8.74 1.36
CA SER A 648 -5.87 7.36 1.77
C SER A 648 -6.98 7.27 2.80
N LEU A 649 -6.92 8.07 3.88
CA LEU A 649 -7.91 8.05 4.96
C LEU A 649 -9.33 8.41 4.45
N ARG A 650 -9.45 9.32 3.48
CA ARG A 650 -10.72 9.62 2.79
C ARG A 650 -11.30 8.41 2.04
N GLN A 651 -10.49 7.65 1.31
CA GLN A 651 -10.97 6.44 0.63
C GLN A 651 -11.36 5.35 1.64
N LEU A 652 -10.64 5.25 2.76
CA LEU A 652 -10.96 4.32 3.85
C LEU A 652 -12.25 4.71 4.58
N LYS A 653 -12.55 6.00 4.77
CA LYS A 653 -13.85 6.49 5.29
C LYS A 653 -15.02 5.98 4.45
N PHE A 654 -14.92 6.07 3.12
CA PHE A 654 -15.95 5.56 2.19
C PHE A 654 -16.09 4.04 2.22
N ALA A 655 -14.98 3.30 2.28
CA ALA A 655 -15.02 1.84 2.34
C ALA A 655 -15.60 1.32 3.67
N THR A 656 -15.22 1.93 4.80
CA THR A 656 -15.70 1.54 6.12
C THR A 656 -17.17 1.88 6.33
N VAL A 657 -17.65 3.06 5.88
CA VAL A 657 -19.07 3.41 6.02
C VAL A 657 -19.98 2.53 5.15
N ASP A 658 -19.54 2.16 3.94
CA ASP A 658 -20.23 1.19 3.09
C ASP A 658 -20.38 -0.18 3.78
N LEU A 659 -19.29 -0.73 4.32
CA LEU A 659 -19.34 -2.00 5.05
C LEU A 659 -20.19 -1.91 6.33
N GLU A 660 -20.09 -0.84 7.12
CA GLU A 660 -20.89 -0.66 8.34
C GLU A 660 -22.39 -0.57 8.05
N LEU A 661 -22.78 0.19 7.02
CA LEU A 661 -24.18 0.31 6.55
C LEU A 661 -24.76 -1.02 6.04
N HIS A 662 -23.91 -1.96 5.61
CA HIS A 662 -24.33 -3.25 5.05
C HIS A 662 -24.08 -4.47 5.93
N SER A 663 -23.46 -4.30 7.11
CA SER A 663 -23.14 -5.39 8.05
C SER A 663 -23.76 -5.20 9.43
N ARG A 664 -23.57 -4.04 10.07
CA ARG A 664 -23.99 -3.77 11.46
C ARG A 664 -25.23 -2.90 11.55
N TYR A 665 -25.43 -1.99 10.60
CA TYR A 665 -26.58 -1.09 10.60
C TYR A 665 -27.91 -1.83 10.42
N ILE A 666 -28.93 -1.43 11.19
CA ILE A 666 -30.29 -1.99 11.15
C ILE A 666 -31.27 -0.86 10.79
N PRO A 667 -31.74 -0.79 9.53
CA PRO A 667 -32.69 0.24 9.08
C PRO A 667 -34.00 0.25 9.87
N GLY A 668 -34.54 1.45 10.10
CA GLY A 668 -35.74 1.65 10.92
C GLY A 668 -35.51 1.55 12.44
N GLY A 669 -34.26 1.46 12.89
CA GLY A 669 -33.88 1.62 14.30
C GLY A 669 -33.88 3.08 14.76
N THR A 670 -33.27 3.34 15.92
CA THR A 670 -33.09 4.71 16.46
C THR A 670 -31.88 5.45 15.88
N GLU A 671 -30.96 4.72 15.24
CA GLU A 671 -29.76 5.27 14.60
C GLU A 671 -30.06 5.59 13.13
N SER A 672 -29.68 6.78 12.66
CA SER A 672 -29.77 7.14 11.23
C SER A 672 -28.49 6.80 10.48
N ILE A 673 -28.56 6.70 9.15
CA ILE A 673 -27.37 6.59 8.29
C ILE A 673 -26.33 7.70 8.51
N TYR A 674 -26.75 8.88 9.01
CA TYR A 674 -25.85 10.01 9.31
C TYR A 674 -25.19 9.89 10.69
N ASP A 675 -25.78 9.14 11.62
CA ASP A 675 -25.13 8.76 12.88
C ASP A 675 -24.02 7.73 12.63
N VAL A 676 -24.29 6.74 11.77
CA VAL A 676 -23.28 5.78 11.31
C VAL A 676 -22.10 6.50 10.67
N ASP A 677 -22.36 7.48 9.79
CA ASP A 677 -21.28 8.24 9.16
C ASP A 677 -20.42 9.03 10.15
N ARG A 678 -21.05 9.68 11.14
CA ARG A 678 -20.32 10.37 12.22
C ARG A 678 -19.44 9.40 13.00
N ARG A 679 -20.01 8.28 13.47
CA ARG A 679 -19.31 7.23 14.22
C ARG A 679 -18.11 6.64 13.46
N VAL A 680 -18.25 6.40 12.16
CA VAL A 680 -17.15 5.92 11.32
C VAL A 680 -16.09 6.99 11.11
N SER A 681 -16.50 8.24 10.95
CA SER A 681 -15.60 9.36 10.69
C SER A 681 -14.68 9.68 11.88
N GLU A 682 -15.08 9.40 13.14
CA GLU A 682 -14.24 9.53 14.34
C GLU A 682 -12.87 8.84 14.24
N LYS A 683 -12.76 7.74 13.46
CA LYS A 683 -11.51 6.99 13.27
C LYS A 683 -10.92 7.12 11.86
N THR A 684 -11.65 7.75 10.94
CA THR A 684 -11.33 7.81 9.49
C THR A 684 -11.29 9.24 8.94
N GLN A 685 -11.41 10.26 9.80
CA GLN A 685 -11.20 11.67 9.47
C GLN A 685 -10.52 12.39 10.65
N ILE A 686 -9.79 13.47 10.37
CA ILE A 686 -9.09 14.27 11.38
C ILE A 686 -9.99 15.36 11.98
N ILE A 687 -10.92 15.88 11.18
CA ILE A 687 -11.98 16.79 11.61
C ILE A 687 -13.34 16.11 11.37
N PRO A 688 -14.31 16.19 12.30
CA PRO A 688 -15.63 15.59 12.11
C PRO A 688 -16.38 16.15 10.90
N PRO A 689 -17.26 15.36 10.24
CA PRO A 689 -18.19 15.88 9.25
C PRO A 689 -19.06 17.01 9.83
N LEU A 690 -19.57 17.88 8.95
CA LEU A 690 -20.59 18.85 9.37
C LEU A 690 -21.88 18.12 9.78
N PRO A 691 -22.68 18.64 10.74
CA PRO A 691 -24.01 18.09 11.03
C PRO A 691 -24.95 18.11 9.81
N GLU A 692 -24.68 19.01 8.86
CA GLU A 692 -25.36 19.14 7.56
C GLU A 692 -24.76 18.25 6.45
N ASP A 693 -23.74 17.43 6.69
CA ASP A 693 -23.14 16.58 5.65
C ASP A 693 -24.12 15.48 5.21
N ARG A 694 -24.38 15.40 3.91
CA ARG A 694 -25.29 14.42 3.29
C ARG A 694 -24.63 13.71 2.11
N PHE A 695 -23.29 13.57 2.09
CA PHE A 695 -22.57 12.99 0.95
C PHE A 695 -23.13 11.60 0.52
N LEU A 696 -23.67 10.81 1.47
CA LEU A 696 -24.36 9.53 1.21
C LEU A 696 -25.48 9.66 0.17
N CYS A 697 -26.24 10.75 0.15
CA CYS A 697 -27.26 11.06 -0.87
C CYS A 697 -26.71 11.20 -2.29
N SER A 698 -25.39 11.32 -2.43
CA SER A 698 -24.65 11.38 -3.70
C SER A 698 -23.68 10.21 -3.91
N PHE A 699 -23.66 9.21 -3.02
CA PHE A 699 -22.71 8.09 -3.09
C PHE A 699 -23.19 6.98 -4.04
N SER A 700 -23.30 7.32 -5.32
CA SER A 700 -23.86 6.44 -6.37
C SER A 700 -23.17 5.09 -6.49
N HIS A 701 -21.88 4.97 -6.17
CA HIS A 701 -21.14 3.70 -6.16
C HIS A 701 -21.88 2.57 -5.42
N ILE A 702 -22.46 2.87 -4.26
CA ILE A 702 -23.06 1.86 -3.38
C ILE A 702 -24.59 1.81 -3.47
N PHE A 703 -25.25 2.90 -3.88
CA PHE A 703 -26.73 2.96 -3.97
C PHE A 703 -27.27 2.83 -5.41
N ALA A 704 -26.47 3.10 -6.43
CA ALA A 704 -26.83 3.01 -7.84
C ALA A 704 -25.76 2.33 -8.73
N GLY A 705 -24.77 1.67 -8.12
CA GLY A 705 -23.66 0.99 -8.79
C GLY A 705 -23.31 -0.36 -8.17
N GLY A 706 -22.25 -1.00 -8.67
CA GLY A 706 -21.85 -2.36 -8.28
C GLY A 706 -21.13 -2.50 -6.93
N TYR A 707 -20.82 -1.40 -6.24
CA TYR A 707 -19.90 -1.40 -5.09
C TYR A 707 -20.60 -1.51 -3.72
N ALA A 708 -21.86 -1.94 -3.67
CA ALA A 708 -22.58 -2.13 -2.41
C ALA A 708 -21.94 -3.22 -1.53
N ALA A 709 -21.51 -2.85 -0.32
CA ALA A 709 -20.63 -3.67 0.53
C ALA A 709 -19.38 -4.15 -0.23
N GLY A 710 -18.77 -3.22 -0.95
CA GLY A 710 -17.79 -3.44 -2.00
C GLY A 710 -16.97 -2.21 -2.36
N TYR A 711 -17.14 -1.04 -1.73
CA TYR A 711 -16.28 0.12 -2.04
C TYR A 711 -14.82 -0.11 -1.61
N TYR A 712 -14.60 -1.02 -0.66
CA TYR A 712 -13.25 -1.49 -0.30
C TYR A 712 -12.50 -2.13 -1.49
N SER A 713 -13.20 -2.59 -2.54
CA SER A 713 -12.62 -3.17 -3.77
C SER A 713 -11.52 -2.28 -4.35
N TYR A 714 -11.68 -0.94 -4.32
CA TYR A 714 -10.64 0.00 -4.76
C TYR A 714 -9.33 -0.18 -3.98
N LYS A 715 -9.35 -0.27 -2.65
CA LYS A 715 -8.13 -0.43 -1.83
C LYS A 715 -7.62 -1.87 -1.79
N TRP A 716 -8.49 -2.86 -2.00
CA TRP A 716 -8.10 -4.27 -2.17
C TRP A 716 -7.32 -4.46 -3.47
N ALA A 717 -7.84 -3.94 -4.58
CA ALA A 717 -7.14 -3.96 -5.86
C ALA A 717 -5.91 -3.05 -5.88
N GLU A 718 -5.86 -1.96 -5.11
CA GLU A 718 -4.67 -1.09 -5.05
C GLU A 718 -3.45 -1.80 -4.47
N VAL A 719 -3.68 -2.77 -3.56
CA VAL A 719 -2.63 -3.69 -3.10
C VAL A 719 -2.13 -4.55 -4.27
N LEU A 720 -3.05 -5.11 -5.07
CA LEU A 720 -2.69 -5.89 -6.24
C LEU A 720 -1.97 -5.04 -7.30
N SER A 721 -2.43 -3.82 -7.57
CA SER A 721 -1.94 -3.00 -8.68
C SER A 721 -0.59 -2.34 -8.37
N ALA A 722 -0.37 -1.85 -7.15
CA ALA A 722 0.94 -1.38 -6.70
C ALA A 722 1.97 -2.52 -6.67
N ASP A 723 1.58 -3.72 -6.21
CA ASP A 723 2.48 -4.87 -6.20
C ASP A 723 2.72 -5.44 -7.61
N ALA A 724 1.72 -5.38 -8.51
CA ALA A 724 1.93 -5.69 -9.92
C ALA A 724 2.88 -4.69 -10.59
N PHE A 725 2.77 -3.39 -10.29
CA PHE A 725 3.71 -2.38 -10.77
C PHE A 725 5.12 -2.59 -10.18
N SER A 726 5.24 -3.07 -8.94
CA SER A 726 6.54 -3.41 -8.36
C SER A 726 7.26 -4.54 -9.10
N ALA A 727 6.57 -5.39 -9.87
CA ALA A 727 7.24 -6.36 -10.75
C ALA A 727 7.96 -5.71 -11.94
N PHE A 728 7.57 -4.48 -12.33
CA PHE A 728 8.30 -3.66 -13.31
C PHE A 728 9.45 -2.87 -12.64
N GLU A 729 9.27 -2.45 -11.38
CA GLU A 729 10.36 -1.91 -10.57
C GLU A 729 11.48 -2.95 -10.38
N ASP A 730 11.13 -4.17 -9.95
CA ASP A 730 12.02 -5.34 -9.79
C ASP A 730 12.78 -5.69 -11.08
N ALA A 731 12.13 -5.54 -12.23
CA ALA A 731 12.70 -5.84 -13.55
C ALA A 731 13.59 -4.71 -14.09
N GLY A 732 13.43 -3.48 -13.58
CA GLY A 732 14.14 -2.29 -14.01
C GLY A 732 13.35 -1.46 -15.02
N LEU A 733 12.70 -0.38 -14.55
CA LEU A 733 11.93 0.55 -15.39
C LEU A 733 12.74 1.28 -16.46
N HIS A 734 14.08 1.31 -16.34
CA HIS A 734 14.97 1.91 -17.34
C HIS A 734 15.48 0.92 -18.39
N ASP A 735 15.16 -0.38 -18.30
CA ASP A 735 15.45 -1.37 -19.32
C ASP A 735 14.21 -1.63 -20.19
N ASP A 736 14.18 -0.97 -21.34
CA ASP A 736 13.19 -1.10 -22.40
C ASP A 736 12.82 -2.56 -22.73
N LYS A 737 13.78 -3.49 -22.63
CA LYS A 737 13.56 -4.92 -22.88
C LYS A 737 12.87 -5.58 -21.69
N ALA A 738 13.32 -5.33 -20.46
CA ALA A 738 12.73 -5.89 -19.24
C ALA A 738 11.29 -5.41 -19.02
N VAL A 739 11.02 -4.13 -19.35
CA VAL A 739 9.68 -3.54 -19.35
C VAL A 739 8.78 -4.21 -20.40
N ARG A 740 9.25 -4.43 -21.63
CA ARG A 740 8.49 -5.16 -22.67
C ARG A 740 8.21 -6.62 -22.30
N GLU A 741 9.19 -7.34 -21.74
CA GLU A 741 9.03 -8.73 -21.31
C GLU A 741 8.04 -8.85 -20.13
N THR A 742 8.02 -7.88 -19.22
CA THR A 742 7.07 -7.84 -18.11
C THR A 742 5.69 -7.33 -18.53
N GLY A 743 5.60 -6.36 -19.44
CA GLY A 743 4.35 -5.93 -20.09
C GLY A 743 3.68 -7.05 -20.87
N HIS A 744 4.46 -7.83 -21.63
CA HIS A 744 3.97 -9.04 -22.29
C HIS A 744 3.45 -10.06 -21.26
N ARG A 745 4.16 -10.30 -20.14
CA ARG A 745 3.66 -11.20 -19.09
C ARG A 745 2.34 -10.70 -18.48
N PHE A 746 2.20 -9.40 -18.20
CA PHE A 746 0.97 -8.78 -17.70
C PHE A 746 -0.20 -8.93 -18.69
N ARG A 747 0.08 -8.74 -19.98
CA ARG A 747 -0.88 -8.97 -21.08
C ARG A 747 -1.37 -10.41 -21.13
N GLU A 748 -0.45 -11.37 -21.05
CA GLU A 748 -0.76 -12.80 -21.19
C GLU A 748 -1.43 -13.43 -19.97
N THR A 749 -1.46 -12.74 -18.82
CA THR A 749 -2.16 -13.16 -17.60
C THR A 749 -3.37 -12.26 -17.30
N ILE A 750 -3.14 -11.11 -16.66
CA ILE A 750 -4.17 -10.23 -16.07
C ILE A 750 -5.15 -9.69 -17.13
N LEU A 751 -4.65 -9.32 -18.32
CA LEU A 751 -5.49 -8.80 -19.41
C LEU A 751 -6.07 -9.91 -20.30
N ALA A 752 -5.42 -11.08 -20.39
CA ALA A 752 -5.86 -12.16 -21.28
C ALA A 752 -6.90 -13.11 -20.66
N LEU A 753 -6.78 -13.43 -19.37
CA LEU A 753 -7.47 -14.59 -18.77
C LEU A 753 -8.92 -14.32 -18.34
N GLY A 754 -9.31 -13.06 -18.15
CA GLY A 754 -10.66 -12.67 -17.70
C GLY A 754 -11.13 -13.42 -16.45
N GLY A 755 -12.44 -13.66 -16.33
CA GLY A 755 -13.02 -14.47 -15.25
C GLY A 755 -12.77 -15.98 -15.40
N GLY A 756 -12.08 -16.40 -16.46
CA GLY A 756 -11.84 -17.81 -16.80
C GLY A 756 -10.84 -18.51 -15.89
N LYS A 757 -10.24 -17.79 -14.93
CA LYS A 757 -9.37 -18.32 -13.89
C LYS A 757 -9.54 -17.47 -12.62
N ASP A 758 -9.29 -18.06 -11.46
CA ASP A 758 -9.34 -17.36 -10.17
C ASP A 758 -8.35 -16.15 -10.14
N PRO A 759 -8.77 -14.94 -9.74
CA PRO A 759 -7.93 -13.74 -9.82
C PRO A 759 -6.65 -13.79 -8.97
N LEU A 760 -6.66 -14.44 -7.81
CA LEU A 760 -5.44 -14.62 -7.01
C LEU A 760 -4.44 -15.50 -7.77
N THR A 761 -4.92 -16.57 -8.40
CA THR A 761 -4.12 -17.46 -9.23
C THR A 761 -3.55 -16.73 -10.46
N VAL A 762 -4.35 -15.88 -11.12
CA VAL A 762 -3.90 -15.01 -12.23
C VAL A 762 -2.82 -14.03 -11.76
N PHE A 763 -3.00 -13.42 -10.59
CA PHE A 763 -2.03 -12.52 -9.99
C PHE A 763 -0.71 -13.23 -9.65
N VAL A 764 -0.76 -14.41 -9.03
CA VAL A 764 0.42 -15.22 -8.70
C VAL A 764 1.17 -15.66 -9.97
N GLU A 765 0.45 -16.00 -11.05
CA GLU A 765 1.05 -16.34 -12.35
C GLU A 765 1.78 -15.16 -13.00
N PHE A 766 1.33 -13.92 -12.75
CA PHE A 766 2.06 -12.71 -13.14
C PHE A 766 3.26 -12.38 -12.24
N ARG A 767 3.01 -12.36 -10.91
CA ARG A 767 3.90 -11.79 -9.89
C ARG A 767 4.97 -12.76 -9.39
N GLY A 768 4.71 -14.07 -9.50
CA GLY A 768 5.54 -15.15 -8.95
C GLY A 768 5.31 -15.45 -7.46
N ARG A 769 4.42 -14.71 -6.79
CA ARG A 769 4.05 -14.86 -5.38
C ARG A 769 2.67 -14.25 -5.09
N GLU A 770 2.13 -14.52 -3.91
CA GLU A 770 0.95 -13.83 -3.37
C GLU A 770 1.20 -12.32 -3.15
N PRO A 771 0.14 -11.50 -3.13
CA PRO A 771 0.25 -10.04 -3.04
C PRO A 771 0.71 -9.55 -1.66
N SER A 772 1.46 -8.45 -1.66
CA SER A 772 1.90 -7.72 -0.47
C SER A 772 1.37 -6.29 -0.49
N PRO A 773 0.89 -5.73 0.63
CA PRO A 773 0.54 -4.31 0.73
C PRO A 773 1.76 -3.38 0.90
N GLU A 774 2.99 -3.90 0.97
CA GLU A 774 4.20 -3.09 1.08
C GLU A 774 4.36 -2.09 -0.09
N PRO A 775 4.23 -2.47 -1.37
CA PRO A 775 4.41 -1.53 -2.48
C PRO A 775 3.40 -0.40 -2.45
N LEU A 776 2.13 -0.69 -2.11
CA LEU A 776 1.09 0.31 -1.93
C LEU A 776 1.47 1.36 -0.88
N LEU A 777 1.99 0.91 0.27
CA LEU A 777 2.45 1.81 1.33
C LEU A 777 3.70 2.59 0.91
N ARG A 778 4.65 1.95 0.21
CA ARG A 778 5.89 2.57 -0.28
C ARG A 778 5.62 3.64 -1.34
N HIS A 779 4.83 3.35 -2.36
CA HIS A 779 4.46 4.28 -3.44
C HIS A 779 3.75 5.54 -2.92
N ASN A 780 3.09 5.44 -1.76
CA ASN A 780 2.38 6.54 -1.10
C ASN A 780 3.16 7.18 0.07
N GLY A 781 4.37 6.71 0.40
CA GLY A 781 5.15 7.23 1.55
C GLY A 781 4.54 6.91 2.92
N LEU A 782 3.74 5.85 3.02
CA LEU A 782 2.99 5.42 4.22
C LEU A 782 3.58 4.15 4.89
N LEU A 783 4.81 3.76 4.56
CA LEU A 783 5.54 2.77 5.35
C LEU A 783 5.78 3.34 6.75
N SER A 784 5.71 2.47 7.77
CA SER A 784 5.96 2.87 9.15
C SER A 784 7.44 3.23 9.36
N THR A 785 7.78 4.50 9.14
CA THR A 785 8.94 5.09 9.79
C THR A 785 8.66 5.05 11.29
N LEU A 786 9.30 4.12 12.01
CA LEU A 786 9.36 4.22 13.47
C LEU A 786 10.02 5.57 13.78
N PRO A 787 9.31 6.53 14.40
CA PRO A 787 9.97 7.71 14.88
C PRO A 787 10.95 7.27 15.96
N LEU A 788 12.14 7.86 16.00
CA LEU A 788 12.92 7.88 17.22
C LEU A 788 12.01 8.47 18.31
N ARG A 789 11.55 7.62 19.24
CA ARG A 789 10.55 7.99 20.24
C ARG A 789 11.08 9.16 21.07
N ASP A 790 10.54 10.35 20.83
CA ASP A 790 10.72 11.49 21.71
C ASP A 790 10.03 11.17 23.04
N MET A 791 10.78 11.22 24.15
CA MET A 791 10.23 10.94 25.48
C MET A 791 9.17 11.97 25.92
N THR A 792 9.08 13.13 25.25
CA THR A 792 8.01 14.11 25.53
C THR A 792 6.62 13.59 25.16
N THR A 793 6.47 12.81 24.08
CA THR A 793 5.18 12.27 23.64
C THR A 793 4.65 11.25 24.66
N VAL A 794 5.53 10.36 25.14
CA VAL A 794 5.20 9.35 26.17
C VAL A 794 4.66 9.99 27.45
N PHE A 795 5.22 11.13 27.87
CA PHE A 795 4.71 11.87 29.04
C PHE A 795 3.33 12.52 28.81
N SER A 796 3.01 12.94 27.58
CA SER A 796 1.69 13.51 27.26
C SER A 796 0.56 12.46 27.18
N GLU A 797 0.86 11.26 26.69
CA GLU A 797 -0.10 10.14 26.61
C GLU A 797 -0.42 9.56 28.01
N TRP A 798 0.57 9.57 28.91
CA TRP A 798 0.38 9.21 30.33
C TRP A 798 -0.51 10.20 31.09
N GLN A 799 -0.58 11.46 30.66
CA GLN A 799 -1.38 12.50 31.31
C GLN A 799 -2.86 12.52 30.86
N THR A 800 -3.20 11.84 29.76
CA THR A 800 -4.54 11.87 29.14
C THR A 800 -5.39 10.63 29.44
N HIS A 801 -4.83 9.56 29.99
CA HIS A 801 -5.52 8.28 30.24
C HIS A 801 -5.71 7.95 31.74
N MET A 802 -6.33 8.87 32.50
CA MET A 802 -7.00 8.48 33.76
C MET A 802 -8.48 8.16 33.49
N PRO A 803 -8.99 6.97 33.85
CA PRO A 803 -10.37 6.57 33.56
C PRO A 803 -11.40 7.36 34.39
N SER A 804 -12.40 7.91 33.70
CA SER A 804 -13.47 8.75 34.22
C SER A 804 -14.57 7.96 34.95
N ASN A 805 -14.28 7.46 36.16
CA ASN A 805 -15.24 6.75 37.01
C ASN A 805 -15.37 7.36 38.43
N LEU A 806 -15.47 8.69 38.51
CA LEU A 806 -15.68 9.42 39.78
C LEU A 806 -16.83 10.45 39.77
N GLU A 807 -17.65 10.52 38.71
CA GLU A 807 -18.82 11.41 38.66
C GLU A 807 -20.16 10.74 39.04
N GLN A 808 -20.22 9.41 39.17
CA GLN A 808 -21.45 8.69 39.59
C GLN A 808 -21.69 8.64 41.11
N LEU A 809 -21.24 9.66 41.86
CA LEU A 809 -21.53 9.81 43.29
C LEU A 809 -22.21 11.14 43.68
N PHE A 810 -22.60 11.97 42.71
CA PHE A 810 -23.31 13.24 42.97
C PHE A 810 -24.66 13.32 42.26
N THR A 811 -25.65 12.53 42.72
CA THR A 811 -27.07 12.79 42.39
C THR A 811 -28.06 12.31 43.46
N LEU A 812 -27.83 12.70 44.72
CA LEU A 812 -28.90 12.76 45.73
C LEU A 812 -28.84 14.11 46.45
N GLY A 813 -29.61 15.07 45.96
CA GLY A 813 -29.66 16.42 46.51
C GLY A 813 -30.45 16.47 47.82
N LEU A 814 -29.75 16.73 48.93
CA LEU A 814 -30.32 17.25 50.18
C LEU A 814 -29.35 18.27 50.79
N GLU A 815 -29.69 19.55 50.63
CA GLU A 815 -29.17 20.62 51.50
C GLU A 815 -30.00 20.67 52.83
N PRO A 816 -29.67 21.52 53.81
CA PRO A 816 -28.42 21.50 54.57
C PRO A 816 -28.70 21.57 56.08
N LEU A 817 -27.70 21.39 56.96
CA LEU A 817 -27.69 22.07 58.27
C LEU A 817 -26.29 22.11 58.90
N THR A 818 -25.94 23.31 59.36
CA THR A 818 -24.69 23.71 60.05
C THR A 818 -24.51 23.00 61.41
N THR A 819 -23.29 22.73 61.89
CA THR A 819 -22.38 23.71 62.52
C THR A 819 -20.90 23.40 62.25
N GLY A 820 -20.00 24.40 62.31
CA GLY A 820 -18.57 24.21 61.96
C GLY A 820 -17.59 25.02 62.80
N LYS A 821 -16.31 24.99 62.42
CA LYS A 821 -15.29 26.03 62.66
C LYS A 821 -13.96 25.79 61.91
N ASP A 822 -13.35 26.92 61.51
CA ASP A 822 -11.93 27.23 61.26
C ASP A 822 -11.15 26.69 60.01
N THR A 823 -10.55 27.66 59.29
CA THR A 823 -10.02 27.64 57.90
C THR A 823 -8.82 28.63 57.77
N ILE A 824 -7.71 28.47 57.03
CA ILE A 824 -6.97 27.37 56.34
C ILE A 824 -5.46 27.79 56.35
N PRO A 825 -4.46 26.98 55.94
CA PRO A 825 -3.83 27.23 54.61
C PRO A 825 -3.27 25.96 53.92
N THR A 826 -2.94 25.86 52.62
CA THR A 826 -2.64 26.81 51.50
C THR A 826 -1.21 27.40 51.31
N PRO A 827 -0.08 26.96 51.93
CA PRO A 827 1.26 27.52 51.58
C PRO A 827 2.03 26.74 50.49
N LEU A 828 1.93 25.41 50.44
CA LEU A 828 2.87 24.58 49.65
C LEU A 828 2.73 24.76 48.13
N TYR A 829 1.48 24.87 47.65
CA TYR A 829 1.17 24.90 46.21
C TYR A 829 1.64 26.21 45.55
N HIS A 830 1.46 27.36 46.22
CA HIS A 830 1.95 28.65 45.72
C HIS A 830 3.48 28.77 45.79
N TRP A 831 4.14 28.15 46.78
CA TRP A 831 5.61 28.14 46.86
C TRP A 831 6.25 27.39 45.68
N ALA A 832 5.67 26.26 45.27
CA ALA A 832 6.14 25.50 44.11
C ALA A 832 5.89 26.25 42.78
N ALA A 833 4.66 26.76 42.58
CA ALA A 833 4.28 27.45 41.34
C ALA A 833 5.10 28.74 41.08
N TRP A 834 5.38 29.53 42.12
CA TRP A 834 6.11 30.79 41.99
C TRP A 834 7.60 30.60 41.65
N ASN A 835 8.25 29.59 42.23
CA ASN A 835 9.65 29.29 41.94
C ASN A 835 9.84 28.68 40.53
N TRP A 836 8.87 27.88 40.05
CA TRP A 836 8.91 27.30 38.71
C TRP A 836 8.89 28.37 37.61
N GLN A 837 8.02 29.37 37.70
CA GLN A 837 7.95 30.45 36.72
C GLN A 837 9.22 31.32 36.69
N LYS A 838 9.82 31.63 37.86
CA LYS A 838 11.08 32.38 37.95
C LYS A 838 12.28 31.62 37.39
N LEU A 839 12.34 30.30 37.54
CA LEU A 839 13.40 29.49 36.92
C LEU A 839 13.24 29.42 35.40
N ARG A 840 12.01 29.27 34.90
CA ARG A 840 11.72 29.19 33.46
C ARG A 840 12.10 30.47 32.70
N GLN A 841 11.91 31.65 33.30
CA GLN A 841 12.33 32.94 32.73
C GLN A 841 13.84 33.21 32.76
N LYS A 842 14.62 32.46 33.56
CA LYS A 842 16.07 32.72 33.74
C LYS A 842 16.97 31.89 32.82
N PHE A 843 16.41 30.93 32.09
CA PHE A 843 17.14 29.96 31.27
C PHE A 843 16.55 29.81 29.85
N ASP A 844 15.91 30.87 29.32
CA ASP A 844 15.39 31.00 27.95
C ASP A 844 14.79 29.70 27.35
N GLY A 845 13.90 29.07 28.11
CA GLY A 845 13.12 27.93 27.63
C GLY A 845 13.85 26.58 27.58
N ASN A 846 15.13 26.46 27.98
CA ASN A 846 15.80 25.15 28.06
C ASN A 846 15.32 24.37 29.31
N VAL A 847 14.25 23.59 29.11
CA VAL A 847 13.53 22.87 30.18
C VAL A 847 14.39 21.80 30.86
N LEU A 848 15.31 21.15 30.13
CA LEU A 848 16.07 20.01 30.66
C LEU A 848 17.01 20.41 31.81
N ASP A 849 17.69 21.55 31.68
CA ASP A 849 18.61 22.05 32.71
C ASP A 849 17.88 22.69 33.90
N ALA A 850 16.68 23.24 33.67
CA ALA A 850 15.79 23.67 34.75
C ALA A 850 15.33 22.46 35.59
N ILE A 851 14.96 21.34 34.95
CA ILE A 851 14.57 20.10 35.63
C ILE A 851 15.75 19.49 36.41
N LYS A 852 16.94 19.40 35.81
CA LYS A 852 18.14 18.88 36.50
C LYS A 852 18.47 19.65 37.79
N LYS A 853 18.34 20.99 37.79
CA LYS A 853 18.53 21.79 39.01
C LYS A 853 17.36 21.72 39.99
N PHE A 854 16.12 21.58 39.52
CA PHE A 854 14.95 21.42 40.40
C PHE A 854 14.99 20.07 41.14
N GLY A 855 15.36 18.99 40.45
CA GLY A 855 15.60 17.68 41.08
C GLY A 855 16.71 17.75 42.13
N LYS A 856 17.83 18.44 41.83
CA LYS A 856 18.92 18.62 42.80
C LYS A 856 18.51 19.44 44.03
N LEU A 857 17.62 20.43 43.85
CA LEU A 857 17.04 21.23 44.95
C LEU A 857 16.11 20.43 45.89
N ILE A 858 15.58 19.30 45.40
CA ILE A 858 14.73 18.38 46.16
C ILE A 858 15.60 17.36 46.91
N THR A 859 16.68 16.86 46.30
CA THR A 859 17.58 15.87 46.94
C THR A 859 18.51 16.47 48.00
N ASP A 860 18.94 17.73 47.87
CA ASP A 860 19.91 18.34 48.80
C ASP A 860 19.26 18.96 50.07
N LYS A 861 17.97 18.72 50.36
CA LYS A 861 17.30 19.23 51.57
C LYS A 861 17.59 18.42 52.86
N LYS A 862 18.88 18.31 53.19
CA LYS A 862 19.36 18.16 54.58
C LYS A 862 19.95 19.48 55.06
N GLU A 863 19.10 20.48 55.30
CA GLU A 863 19.36 21.69 56.12
C GLU A 863 18.19 22.67 55.97
N ILE A 864 17.19 22.58 56.86
CA ILE A 864 16.45 23.75 57.35
C ILE A 864 16.18 23.49 58.84
N ASP A 865 17.05 24.01 59.69
CA ASP A 865 16.78 24.16 61.12
C ASP A 865 15.72 25.25 61.36
N GLY A 866 14.93 25.06 62.42
CA GLY A 866 14.07 26.11 62.98
C GLY A 866 12.57 25.95 62.69
N PHE A 867 11.87 25.19 63.53
CA PHE A 867 10.87 25.67 64.50
C PHE A 867 10.64 24.55 65.54
N PRO A 868 10.19 24.83 66.79
CA PRO A 868 10.70 24.13 67.96
C PRO A 868 9.94 22.86 68.37
N ALA A 869 10.65 21.99 69.08
CA ALA A 869 10.14 20.77 69.68
C ALA A 869 9.53 21.01 71.08
N THR A 870 8.27 20.61 71.26
CA THR A 870 7.69 20.20 72.57
C THR A 870 6.47 19.28 72.37
N ALA A 871 6.71 18.12 71.77
CA ALA A 871 5.85 16.93 71.88
C ALA A 871 6.73 15.70 72.19
N LEU A 872 7.65 15.88 73.13
CA LEU A 872 8.66 14.90 73.52
C LEU A 872 8.38 14.53 74.98
N GLY A 873 8.08 13.25 75.25
CA GLY A 873 8.00 12.75 76.62
C GLY A 873 6.86 11.79 76.93
N LEU A 874 6.90 10.58 76.37
CA LEU A 874 6.91 9.35 77.17
C LEU A 874 7.24 8.12 76.29
N ALA A 875 7.90 7.13 76.90
CA ALA A 875 8.33 5.85 76.33
C ALA A 875 9.52 5.86 75.33
N ALA A 876 10.71 6.24 75.83
CA ALA A 876 11.98 5.71 75.34
C ALA A 876 12.66 4.88 76.46
N GLN A 877 12.56 3.56 76.38
CA GLN A 877 13.27 2.52 77.15
C GLN A 877 12.83 1.18 76.51
N THR A 878 13.70 0.26 76.05
CA THR A 878 15.15 0.06 76.24
C THR A 878 15.81 -0.49 74.96
N ALA A 879 17.14 -0.37 74.85
CA ALA A 879 17.94 -1.00 73.78
C ALA A 879 18.98 -1.96 74.36
N SER A 880 19.16 -3.14 73.75
CA SER A 880 20.32 -4.07 73.79
C SER A 880 19.93 -5.35 73.02
N SER A 881 20.74 -6.06 72.22
CA SER A 881 22.18 -6.01 71.94
C SER A 881 22.54 -6.56 70.54
N LYS A 882 23.62 -6.00 69.96
CA LYS A 882 24.72 -6.60 69.16
C LYS A 882 24.69 -8.13 68.91
N ASN A 883 25.12 -8.68 67.77
CA ASN A 883 26.54 -8.69 67.34
C ASN A 883 26.84 -9.16 65.88
N THR A 884 27.94 -8.60 65.35
CA THR A 884 28.95 -9.00 64.32
C THR A 884 28.88 -10.29 63.46
N MET A 885 29.32 -10.14 62.21
CA MET A 885 29.77 -11.16 61.22
C MET A 885 30.94 -12.06 61.69
N ASN A 886 31.09 -13.28 61.10
CA ASN A 886 32.20 -13.57 60.15
C ASN A 886 32.24 -14.99 59.50
N VAL A 887 32.60 -15.02 58.20
CA VAL A 887 33.53 -15.97 57.51
C VAL A 887 33.09 -17.41 57.06
N CYS A 888 32.89 -17.53 55.73
CA CYS A 888 33.41 -18.55 54.77
C CYS A 888 32.84 -19.99 54.51
N TYR A 889 32.80 -20.29 53.18
CA TYR A 889 33.12 -21.55 52.43
C TYR A 889 32.05 -22.64 52.06
N VAL A 890 31.66 -22.68 50.76
CA VAL A 890 31.76 -23.78 49.72
C VAL A 890 31.32 -25.24 50.08
N PRO A 891 30.69 -26.10 49.20
CA PRO A 891 29.61 -25.94 48.20
C PRO A 891 28.58 -27.15 48.11
N ARG A 892 27.50 -26.97 47.33
CA ARG A 892 26.71 -27.94 46.49
C ARG A 892 26.75 -29.49 46.75
N THR A 893 25.61 -30.06 47.20
CA THR A 893 25.04 -31.41 46.88
C THR A 893 23.51 -31.35 47.09
N GLU A 894 22.62 -31.56 46.12
CA GLU A 894 22.08 -32.83 45.54
C GLU A 894 21.07 -33.63 46.39
N ILE A 895 19.95 -34.00 45.74
CA ILE A 895 19.15 -35.26 45.87
C ILE A 895 17.87 -35.36 46.78
N LEU A 896 16.78 -35.75 46.08
CA LEU A 896 15.52 -36.47 46.43
C LEU A 896 14.54 -36.02 47.56
N CYS A 897 13.39 -35.51 47.08
CA CYS A 897 12.04 -36.11 47.21
C CYS A 897 11.61 -36.81 48.53
N GLY A 898 10.65 -36.18 49.23
CA GLY A 898 9.74 -36.82 50.20
C GLY A 898 8.32 -36.22 50.11
N LYS A 899 7.28 -37.06 50.15
CA LYS A 899 5.86 -36.66 50.20
C LYS A 899 5.32 -36.75 51.63
N LEU A 900 4.15 -36.10 51.85
CA LEU A 900 3.33 -36.03 53.09
C LEU A 900 3.86 -34.95 54.07
N THR A 901 3.02 -34.13 54.70
CA THR A 901 1.56 -34.14 54.92
C THR A 901 0.91 -32.76 54.67
N MET A 902 -0.40 -32.72 54.42
CA MET A 902 -1.16 -31.47 54.50
C MET A 902 -1.30 -31.02 55.97
N ALA A 903 -0.96 -29.76 56.23
CA ALA A 903 -1.45 -28.99 57.37
C ALA A 903 -1.90 -27.63 56.83
N GLN A 904 -3.04 -27.13 57.28
CA GLN A 904 -3.54 -25.81 56.88
C GLN A 904 -2.65 -24.75 57.51
N HIS A 905 -1.92 -24.01 56.69
CA HIS A 905 -1.36 -22.71 57.04
C HIS A 905 -2.09 -21.66 56.21
N GLU A 906 -2.67 -20.67 56.89
CA GLU A 906 -3.01 -19.40 56.26
C GLU A 906 -1.68 -18.67 55.99
N ASP A 907 -1.12 -18.86 54.80
CA ASP A 907 -0.01 -18.05 54.35
C ASP A 907 -0.53 -16.64 54.05
N HIS A 908 -0.22 -15.70 54.96
CA HIS A 908 -0.25 -14.28 54.64
C HIS A 908 0.76 -14.02 53.51
N GLU A 909 0.28 -13.97 52.28
CA GLU A 909 1.11 -13.56 51.15
C GLU A 909 1.61 -12.12 51.37
N VAL A 910 2.91 -11.98 51.59
CA VAL A 910 3.57 -10.68 51.71
C VAL A 910 3.49 -9.95 50.35
N GLU A 911 3.20 -8.66 50.39
CA GLU A 911 3.12 -7.78 49.22
C GLU A 911 4.50 -7.67 48.53
N ILE A 912 4.53 -7.81 47.20
CA ILE A 912 5.79 -7.95 46.44
C ILE A 912 6.07 -6.75 45.53
N ALA A 913 5.01 -6.09 45.03
CA ALA A 913 5.06 -4.78 44.40
C ALA A 913 3.64 -4.17 44.38
N GLU A 914 3.51 -2.86 44.61
CA GLU A 914 2.31 -2.04 44.34
C GLU A 914 0.95 -2.67 44.72
N GLY A 915 0.84 -3.24 45.92
CA GLY A 915 -0.40 -3.86 46.42
C GLY A 915 -0.69 -5.29 45.93
N TYR A 916 0.21 -5.92 45.17
CA TYR A 916 0.02 -7.28 44.64
C TYR A 916 0.76 -8.35 45.45
N THR A 917 0.04 -9.46 45.69
CA THR A 917 0.60 -10.70 46.23
C THR A 917 1.29 -11.54 45.14
N MET A 918 2.15 -12.50 45.53
CA MET A 918 2.83 -13.40 44.57
C MET A 918 1.83 -14.11 43.65
N THR A 919 0.75 -14.65 44.23
CA THR A 919 -0.32 -15.32 43.48
C THR A 919 -0.97 -14.37 42.47
N THR A 920 -1.35 -13.17 42.89
CA THR A 920 -2.03 -12.19 42.03
C THR A 920 -1.13 -11.70 40.88
N PHE A 921 0.18 -11.53 41.15
CA PHE A 921 1.18 -11.20 40.14
C PHE A 921 1.35 -12.34 39.12
N CYS A 922 1.47 -13.58 39.59
CA CYS A 922 1.59 -14.75 38.72
C CYS A 922 0.33 -14.96 37.86
N ASP A 923 -0.87 -14.69 38.37
CA ASP A 923 -2.11 -14.77 37.59
C ASP A 923 -2.14 -13.77 36.43
N LYS A 924 -1.75 -12.51 36.68
CA LYS A 924 -1.62 -11.50 35.62
C LYS A 924 -0.59 -11.91 34.57
N MET A 925 0.58 -12.41 34.99
CA MET A 925 1.61 -12.92 34.08
C MET A 925 1.08 -14.05 33.18
N ILE A 926 0.30 -14.98 33.75
CA ILE A 926 -0.34 -16.07 33.00
C ILE A 926 -1.34 -15.52 31.97
N ASP A 927 -2.17 -14.57 32.37
CA ASP A 927 -3.21 -14.01 31.50
C ASP A 927 -2.60 -13.17 30.35
N VAL A 928 -1.51 -12.44 30.60
CA VAL A 928 -0.72 -11.72 29.57
C VAL A 928 -0.18 -12.69 28.52
N PHE A 929 0.50 -13.77 28.93
CA PHE A 929 1.05 -14.74 27.98
C PHE A 929 -0.02 -15.60 27.27
N LEU A 930 -1.20 -15.80 27.87
CA LEU A 930 -2.30 -16.58 27.25
C LEU A 930 -3.16 -15.78 26.28
N ASN A 931 -3.37 -14.49 26.52
CA ASN A 931 -4.41 -13.70 25.87
C ASN A 931 -3.87 -12.46 25.16
N GLU A 932 -2.99 -11.67 25.80
CA GLU A 932 -2.46 -10.42 25.22
C GLU A 932 -1.30 -10.66 24.27
N LYS A 933 -0.44 -11.64 24.59
CA LYS A 933 0.74 -12.02 23.80
C LYS A 933 0.76 -13.53 23.58
N PRO A 934 -0.11 -14.13 22.75
CA PRO A 934 -0.25 -15.59 22.65
C PRO A 934 0.88 -16.32 21.89
N LYS A 935 1.90 -15.62 21.38
CA LYS A 935 2.94 -16.20 20.51
C LYS A 935 4.30 -16.26 21.23
N PRO A 936 4.96 -17.44 21.33
CA PRO A 936 6.23 -17.60 22.05
C PRO A 936 7.36 -16.65 21.64
N LYS A 937 7.39 -16.22 20.37
CA LYS A 937 8.38 -15.25 19.87
C LYS A 937 8.30 -13.87 20.54
N ASP A 938 7.12 -13.50 21.04
CA ASP A 938 6.86 -12.20 21.67
C ASP A 938 7.09 -12.25 23.20
N TRP A 939 7.40 -13.42 23.77
CA TRP A 939 7.65 -13.60 25.21
C TRP A 939 9.06 -13.21 25.63
N MET A 940 10.02 -13.27 24.69
CA MET A 940 11.44 -13.00 24.96
C MET A 940 11.69 -11.60 25.53
N SER A 941 10.93 -10.59 25.12
CA SER A 941 11.02 -9.21 25.62
C SER A 941 10.50 -9.02 27.05
N TYR A 942 9.66 -9.93 27.55
CA TYR A 942 9.19 -9.92 28.94
C TYR A 942 10.10 -10.73 29.86
N LEU A 943 10.72 -11.80 29.33
CA LEU A 943 11.63 -12.68 30.06
C LEU A 943 13.09 -12.18 30.06
N ILE A 944 13.41 -11.09 29.35
CA ILE A 944 14.79 -10.58 29.19
C ILE A 944 15.42 -10.10 30.49
N PHE A 945 14.60 -9.60 31.43
CA PHE A 945 14.99 -9.23 32.79
C PHE A 945 15.21 -10.47 33.66
N ARG A 946 16.19 -11.28 33.26
CA ARG A 946 16.42 -12.64 33.77
C ARG A 946 16.69 -12.70 35.28
N GLU A 947 17.30 -11.66 35.85
CA GLU A 947 17.53 -11.58 37.30
C GLU A 947 16.24 -11.42 38.10
N ASP A 948 15.23 -10.74 37.54
CA ASP A 948 13.90 -10.63 38.12
C ASP A 948 13.05 -11.86 37.81
N TRP A 949 13.06 -12.36 36.56
CA TRP A 949 12.36 -13.60 36.20
C TRP A 949 12.79 -14.79 37.07
N ASN A 950 14.07 -14.90 37.43
CA ASN A 950 14.56 -15.92 38.36
C ASN A 950 13.90 -15.88 39.76
N LYS A 951 13.37 -14.74 40.20
CA LYS A 951 12.65 -14.60 41.48
C LYS A 951 11.20 -15.13 41.40
N TYR A 952 10.62 -15.15 40.19
CA TYR A 952 9.21 -15.45 39.97
C TYR A 952 8.96 -16.78 39.26
N ARG A 953 9.93 -17.32 38.50
CA ARG A 953 9.75 -18.48 37.60
C ARG A 953 9.13 -19.70 38.28
N ASP A 954 9.61 -20.07 39.46
CA ASP A 954 9.11 -21.25 40.17
C ASP A 954 7.67 -21.05 40.65
N ASN A 955 7.34 -19.84 41.12
CA ASN A 955 5.97 -19.48 41.51
C ASN A 955 5.02 -19.41 40.30
N PHE A 956 5.49 -18.91 39.16
CA PHE A 956 4.74 -18.92 37.91
C PHE A 956 4.42 -20.34 37.43
N TYR A 957 5.40 -21.25 37.39
CA TYR A 957 5.16 -22.64 36.98
C TYR A 957 4.27 -23.38 37.98
N ASN A 958 4.46 -23.16 39.28
CA ASN A 958 3.58 -23.70 40.31
C ASN A 958 2.15 -23.13 40.18
N ARG A 959 1.98 -21.86 39.84
CA ARG A 959 0.65 -21.24 39.65
C ARG A 959 -0.04 -21.73 38.38
N CYS A 960 0.69 -21.88 37.26
CA CYS A 960 0.17 -22.51 36.04
C CYS A 960 -0.36 -23.92 36.35
N LYS A 961 0.41 -24.70 37.10
CA LYS A 961 0.02 -26.05 37.52
C LYS A 961 -1.20 -26.02 38.44
N SER A 962 -1.23 -25.17 39.46
CA SER A 962 -2.37 -25.05 40.38
C SER A 962 -3.66 -24.60 39.68
N ARG A 963 -3.59 -23.66 38.72
CA ARG A 963 -4.75 -23.30 37.86
C ARG A 963 -5.17 -24.49 37.01
N ALA A 964 -4.23 -25.20 36.37
CA ALA A 964 -4.55 -26.38 35.55
C ALA A 964 -5.15 -27.53 36.37
N ASP A 965 -4.69 -27.75 37.60
CA ASP A 965 -5.20 -28.79 38.49
C ASP A 965 -6.60 -28.46 39.05
N GLY A 966 -6.92 -27.17 39.23
CA GLY A 966 -8.25 -26.68 39.65
C GLY A 966 -9.25 -26.40 38.51
N GLU A 967 -8.83 -26.46 37.25
CA GLU A 967 -9.68 -26.17 36.08
C GLU A 967 -10.50 -27.40 35.64
N ASN A 968 -11.78 -27.17 35.34
CA ASN A 968 -12.75 -28.18 34.91
C ASN A 968 -12.85 -28.26 33.38
N ASP A 969 -12.59 -27.18 32.64
CA ASP A 969 -12.50 -27.24 31.18
C ASP A 969 -11.18 -27.89 30.73
N PHE A 970 -11.30 -29.03 30.04
CA PHE A 970 -10.18 -29.75 29.44
C PHE A 970 -9.36 -28.86 28.47
N THR A 971 -10.01 -27.95 27.75
CA THR A 971 -9.37 -27.07 26.76
C THR A 971 -8.48 -26.05 27.46
N MET A 972 -9.01 -25.33 28.45
CA MET A 972 -8.26 -24.37 29.25
C MET A 972 -7.15 -25.04 30.08
N LYS A 973 -7.40 -26.22 30.64
CA LYS A 973 -6.38 -27.05 31.30
C LYS A 973 -5.22 -27.39 30.36
N GLN A 974 -5.51 -27.82 29.14
CA GLN A 974 -4.48 -28.10 28.13
C GLN A 974 -3.72 -26.83 27.71
N ARG A 975 -4.39 -25.67 27.60
CA ARG A 975 -3.74 -24.38 27.33
C ARG A 975 -2.75 -23.98 28.43
N LEU A 976 -3.12 -24.12 29.71
CA LEU A 976 -2.24 -23.81 30.85
C LEU A 976 -1.01 -24.72 30.92
N VAL A 977 -1.17 -26.02 30.65
CA VAL A 977 -0.04 -26.98 30.58
C VAL A 977 0.88 -26.66 29.40
N THR A 978 0.31 -26.33 28.24
CA THR A 978 1.09 -25.98 27.04
C THR A 978 1.85 -24.65 27.22
N LEU A 979 1.22 -23.66 27.86
CA LEU A 979 1.84 -22.39 28.23
C LEU A 979 3.09 -22.62 29.08
N ALA A 980 2.97 -23.37 30.18
CA ALA A 980 4.08 -23.64 31.08
C ALA A 980 5.25 -24.34 30.38
N ALA A 981 4.96 -25.24 29.42
CA ALA A 981 5.98 -25.92 28.63
C ALA A 981 6.70 -24.98 27.64
N GLU A 982 5.96 -24.15 26.90
CA GLU A 982 6.55 -23.21 25.94
C GLU A 982 7.31 -22.06 26.62
N VAL A 983 6.81 -21.51 27.74
CA VAL A 983 7.51 -20.46 28.50
C VAL A 983 8.85 -20.99 28.99
N LYS A 984 8.88 -22.23 29.47
CA LYS A 984 10.11 -22.92 29.86
C LYS A 984 11.06 -23.15 28.68
N ARG A 985 10.54 -23.49 27.50
CA ARG A 985 11.37 -23.67 26.28
C ARG A 985 12.08 -22.36 25.90
N VAL A 986 11.38 -21.23 25.98
CA VAL A 986 11.96 -19.89 25.71
C VAL A 986 12.99 -19.50 26.78
N ASP A 987 12.69 -19.72 28.07
CA ASP A 987 13.59 -19.50 29.20
C ASP A 987 14.92 -20.29 29.08
N ASP A 988 14.83 -21.60 28.77
CA ASP A 988 15.98 -22.48 28.53
C ASP A 988 16.77 -22.11 27.24
N GLU A 989 16.14 -21.43 26.28
CA GLU A 989 16.76 -20.90 25.05
C GLU A 989 17.53 -19.60 25.32
N MET A 990 16.92 -18.67 26.05
CA MET A 990 17.56 -17.43 26.50
C MET A 990 18.78 -17.71 27.41
N GLU A 991 18.72 -18.75 28.26
CA GLU A 991 19.88 -19.19 29.04
C GLU A 991 21.04 -19.70 28.16
N ARG A 992 20.76 -20.37 27.03
CA ARG A 992 21.79 -20.80 26.07
C ARG A 992 22.42 -19.61 25.35
N HIS A 993 21.61 -18.64 24.93
CA HIS A 993 22.08 -17.43 24.27
C HIS A 993 22.91 -16.52 25.21
N ALA A 994 22.47 -16.31 26.45
CA ALA A 994 23.22 -15.57 27.47
C ALA A 994 24.62 -16.15 27.73
N LYS A 995 24.74 -17.50 27.76
CA LYS A 995 26.05 -18.18 27.91
C LYS A 995 26.94 -18.02 26.68
N LEU A 996 26.37 -17.95 25.48
CA LEU A 996 27.13 -17.68 24.25
C LEU A 996 27.60 -16.22 24.20
N LEU A 997 26.73 -15.26 24.54
CA LEU A 997 27.07 -13.84 24.64
C LEU A 997 28.24 -13.62 25.61
N LYS A 998 28.14 -14.15 26.83
CA LYS A 998 29.23 -14.04 27.83
C LYS A 998 30.56 -14.61 27.32
N GLN A 999 30.54 -15.73 26.60
CA GLN A 999 31.74 -16.30 25.99
C GLN A 999 32.37 -15.39 24.91
N ILE A 1000 31.55 -14.60 24.21
CA ILE A 1000 31.99 -13.63 23.20
C ILE A 1000 32.58 -12.39 23.88
N GLU A 1001 31.96 -11.91 24.96
CA GLU A 1001 32.42 -10.79 25.81
C GLU A 1001 33.75 -11.10 26.53
N ASP A 1002 33.92 -12.33 27.02
CA ASP A 1002 35.15 -12.81 27.67
C ASP A 1002 36.33 -12.97 26.68
N SER A 1003 36.09 -12.98 25.35
CA SER A 1003 37.12 -13.23 24.32
C SER A 1003 36.85 -12.53 22.98
N PRO A 1004 36.70 -11.19 22.96
CA PRO A 1004 36.19 -10.46 21.80
C PRO A 1004 37.17 -10.42 20.62
N MET A 1005 38.45 -10.77 20.81
CA MET A 1005 39.43 -10.84 19.71
C MET A 1005 39.36 -12.15 18.91
N ASP A 1006 38.70 -13.18 19.44
CA ASP A 1006 38.64 -14.53 18.87
C ASP A 1006 37.27 -14.88 18.25
N ILE A 1007 36.38 -13.90 18.00
CA ILE A 1007 34.99 -14.11 17.50
C ILE A 1007 34.93 -15.07 16.30
N ASN A 1008 35.81 -14.91 15.30
CA ASN A 1008 35.85 -15.81 14.13
C ASN A 1008 36.08 -17.29 14.53
N ALA A 1009 36.88 -17.55 15.56
CA ALA A 1009 37.12 -18.89 16.09
C ALA A 1009 35.99 -19.40 17.01
N ILE A 1010 35.23 -18.49 17.65
CA ILE A 1010 33.99 -18.84 18.36
C ILE A 1010 32.92 -19.26 17.35
N VAL A 1011 32.69 -18.47 16.29
CA VAL A 1011 31.77 -18.79 15.19
C VAL A 1011 32.16 -20.11 14.51
N THR A 1012 33.43 -20.29 14.12
CA THR A 1012 33.92 -21.55 13.51
C THR A 1012 33.59 -22.78 14.36
N ARG A 1013 33.63 -22.68 15.71
CA ARG A 1013 33.34 -23.80 16.62
C ARG A 1013 31.87 -23.97 16.97
N ARG A 1014 31.12 -22.88 17.01
CA ARG A 1014 29.73 -22.82 17.52
C ARG A 1014 28.73 -22.33 16.48
N ARG A 1015 29.03 -22.43 15.18
CA ARG A 1015 28.21 -21.86 14.08
C ARG A 1015 26.71 -22.16 14.22
N LYS A 1016 26.36 -23.39 14.58
CA LYS A 1016 24.97 -23.84 14.83
C LYS A 1016 24.21 -23.09 15.94
N ASP A 1017 24.92 -22.42 16.84
CA ASP A 1017 24.35 -21.65 17.96
C ASP A 1017 24.14 -20.16 17.59
N PHE A 1018 24.68 -19.71 16.44
CA PHE A 1018 24.44 -18.37 15.87
C PHE A 1018 23.25 -18.42 14.90
N THR A 1019 22.05 -18.57 15.46
CA THR A 1019 20.77 -18.56 14.74
C THR A 1019 20.15 -17.17 14.73
N GLY A 1020 19.09 -16.96 13.92
CA GLY A 1020 18.29 -15.73 13.96
C GLY A 1020 17.77 -15.43 15.37
N ASP A 1021 17.39 -16.45 16.15
CA ASP A 1021 16.93 -16.30 17.54
C ASP A 1021 18.05 -15.82 18.49
N PHE A 1022 19.31 -16.20 18.26
CA PHE A 1022 20.45 -15.63 19.00
C PHE A 1022 20.60 -14.14 18.73
N PHE A 1023 20.50 -13.72 17.47
CA PHE A 1023 20.60 -12.31 17.10
C PHE A 1023 19.39 -11.50 17.58
N ARG A 1024 18.18 -12.09 17.59
CA ARG A 1024 16.99 -11.49 18.21
C ARG A 1024 17.17 -11.31 19.72
N TYR A 1025 17.75 -12.30 20.40
CA TYR A 1025 18.13 -12.17 21.81
C TYR A 1025 19.12 -11.03 22.04
N LEU A 1026 20.12 -10.84 21.17
CA LEU A 1026 21.05 -9.69 21.26
C LEU A 1026 20.34 -8.34 21.09
N THR A 1027 19.43 -8.21 20.14
CA THR A 1027 18.67 -6.96 19.93
C THR A 1027 17.77 -6.65 21.13
N VAL A 1028 17.06 -7.63 21.67
CA VAL A 1028 16.22 -7.43 22.87
C VAL A 1028 17.09 -7.14 24.12
N PHE A 1029 18.27 -7.76 24.24
CA PHE A 1029 19.24 -7.48 25.30
C PHE A 1029 19.91 -6.10 25.15
N GLN A 1030 20.06 -5.59 23.92
CA GLN A 1030 20.52 -4.23 23.70
C GLN A 1030 19.51 -3.22 24.28
N GLU A 1031 18.20 -3.42 24.03
CA GLU A 1031 17.14 -2.51 24.49
C GLU A 1031 17.06 -2.37 26.02
N THR A 1032 17.48 -3.38 26.80
CA THR A 1032 17.47 -3.32 28.28
C THR A 1032 18.52 -2.38 28.88
N HIS A 1033 19.52 -1.95 28.13
CA HIS A 1033 20.54 -1.02 28.62
C HIS A 1033 20.00 0.41 28.63
N GLU A 1034 20.25 1.20 29.66
CA GLU A 1034 19.81 2.61 29.72
C GLU A 1034 20.73 3.57 28.96
N SER A 1035 22.05 3.29 28.97
CA SER A 1035 23.03 4.16 28.31
C SER A 1035 23.13 3.87 26.81
N LEU A 1036 23.28 4.95 26.01
CA LEU A 1036 23.51 4.84 24.58
C LEU A 1036 24.88 4.19 24.26
N GLU A 1037 25.87 4.33 25.16
CA GLU A 1037 27.21 3.76 24.99
C GLU A 1037 27.19 2.22 25.12
N ASP A 1038 26.43 1.69 26.08
CA ASP A 1038 26.27 0.24 26.27
C ASP A 1038 25.40 -0.37 25.16
N ARG A 1039 24.34 0.32 24.74
CA ARG A 1039 23.55 -0.06 23.54
C ARG A 1039 24.43 -0.19 22.30
N ASP A 1040 25.28 0.82 22.05
CA ASP A 1040 26.22 0.84 20.94
C ASP A 1040 27.32 -0.25 21.12
N ALA A 1041 27.70 -0.61 22.35
CA ALA A 1041 28.61 -1.71 22.62
C ALA A 1041 28.03 -3.09 22.24
N VAL A 1042 26.78 -3.37 22.62
CA VAL A 1042 26.07 -4.61 22.25
C VAL A 1042 25.83 -4.68 20.75
N ALA A 1043 25.37 -3.58 20.12
CA ALA A 1043 25.17 -3.50 18.67
C ALA A 1043 26.47 -3.81 17.89
N ARG A 1044 27.59 -3.18 18.28
CA ARG A 1044 28.91 -3.48 17.71
C ARG A 1044 29.31 -4.94 17.88
N LEU A 1045 28.92 -5.59 18.98
CA LEU A 1045 29.22 -7.00 19.21
C LEU A 1045 28.41 -7.92 18.30
N GLY A 1046 27.10 -7.66 18.15
CA GLY A 1046 26.20 -8.35 17.22
C GLY A 1046 26.70 -8.25 15.77
N ALA A 1047 26.98 -7.04 15.29
CA ALA A 1047 27.55 -6.78 13.97
C ALA A 1047 28.85 -7.56 13.71
N ARG A 1048 29.74 -7.67 14.71
CA ARG A 1048 31.00 -8.42 14.61
C ARG A 1048 30.78 -9.94 14.57
N CYS A 1049 29.81 -10.45 15.33
CA CYS A 1049 29.43 -11.86 15.27
C CYS A 1049 28.85 -12.21 13.91
N LEU A 1050 28.01 -11.34 13.35
CA LEU A 1050 27.34 -11.56 12.08
C LEU A 1050 28.30 -11.47 10.87
N SER A 1051 29.24 -10.52 10.90
CA SER A 1051 30.33 -10.45 9.93
C SER A 1051 31.21 -11.71 9.97
N ALA A 1052 31.44 -12.27 11.16
CA ALA A 1052 32.17 -13.53 11.32
C ALA A 1052 31.37 -14.76 10.82
N VAL A 1053 30.04 -14.75 10.99
CA VAL A 1053 29.11 -15.78 10.46
C VAL A 1053 29.10 -15.79 8.94
N SER A 1054 28.82 -14.66 8.29
CA SER A 1054 28.82 -14.58 6.82
C SER A 1054 30.21 -14.87 6.23
N ALA A 1055 31.30 -14.41 6.86
CA ALA A 1055 32.64 -14.80 6.41
C ALA A 1055 32.88 -16.32 6.46
N TYR A 1056 32.32 -17.02 7.45
CA TYR A 1056 32.41 -18.48 7.59
C TYR A 1056 31.54 -19.20 6.55
N ASP A 1057 30.27 -18.80 6.39
CA ASP A 1057 29.31 -19.46 5.50
C ASP A 1057 29.66 -19.26 4.02
N ASN A 1058 29.97 -18.04 3.59
CA ASN A 1058 30.32 -17.73 2.19
C ASN A 1058 31.59 -18.47 1.73
N THR A 1059 32.49 -18.80 2.66
CA THR A 1059 33.70 -19.60 2.38
C THR A 1059 33.38 -21.08 2.18
N LEU A 1060 32.22 -21.58 2.65
CA LEU A 1060 31.77 -22.97 2.44
C LEU A 1060 31.01 -23.16 1.13
N GLU A 1061 30.36 -22.12 0.59
CA GLU A 1061 29.56 -22.23 -0.65
C GLU A 1061 30.41 -22.32 -1.92
N THR A 1062 31.60 -21.71 -1.95
CA THR A 1062 32.48 -21.70 -3.14
C THR A 1062 33.58 -22.78 -3.09
N VAL A 1063 33.17 -24.02 -3.38
CA VAL A 1063 34.08 -25.19 -3.41
C VAL A 1063 35.32 -24.98 -4.30
N GLU A 1064 35.16 -24.32 -5.46
CA GLU A 1064 36.30 -24.06 -6.38
C GLU A 1064 37.27 -22.99 -5.86
N THR A 1065 36.87 -22.11 -4.93
CA THR A 1065 37.80 -21.13 -4.32
C THR A 1065 38.59 -21.74 -3.17
N LEU A 1066 38.02 -22.73 -2.48
CA LEU A 1066 38.69 -23.46 -1.39
C LEU A 1066 39.91 -24.24 -1.87
N ASP A 1067 39.81 -24.99 -2.97
CA ASP A 1067 40.95 -25.77 -3.50
C ASP A 1067 42.10 -24.85 -3.94
N ALA A 1068 41.78 -23.72 -4.60
CA ALA A 1068 42.77 -22.71 -5.00
C ALA A 1068 43.39 -22.01 -3.77
N ALA A 1069 42.60 -21.67 -2.75
CA ALA A 1069 43.09 -21.08 -1.52
C ALA A 1069 43.94 -22.06 -0.69
N GLN A 1070 43.59 -23.36 -0.68
CA GLN A 1070 44.40 -24.40 -0.06
C GLN A 1070 45.74 -24.55 -0.78
N ALA A 1071 45.77 -24.61 -2.12
CA ALA A 1071 47.01 -24.68 -2.89
C ALA A 1071 47.93 -23.45 -2.63
N LYS A 1072 47.36 -22.24 -2.56
CA LYS A 1072 48.10 -21.03 -2.16
C LYS A 1072 48.62 -21.11 -0.72
N PHE A 1073 47.86 -21.69 0.21
CA PHE A 1073 48.28 -21.83 1.60
C PHE A 1073 49.38 -22.88 1.78
N GLU A 1074 49.29 -24.01 1.06
CA GLU A 1074 50.35 -25.01 0.97
C GLU A 1074 51.64 -24.41 0.37
N ASP A 1075 51.54 -23.62 -0.70
CA ASP A 1075 52.67 -22.90 -1.29
C ASP A 1075 53.30 -21.82 -0.37
N ILE A 1076 52.51 -21.22 0.54
CA ILE A 1076 53.04 -20.38 1.63
C ILE A 1076 53.80 -21.25 2.64
N LEU A 1077 53.25 -22.39 3.04
CA LEU A 1077 53.85 -23.31 4.02
C LEU A 1077 55.13 -23.99 3.49
N ASP A 1078 55.22 -24.30 2.20
CA ASP A 1078 56.42 -24.90 1.58
C ASP A 1078 57.58 -23.90 1.34
N SER A 1079 57.41 -22.63 1.77
CA SER A 1079 58.48 -21.63 1.73
C SER A 1079 59.72 -22.05 2.54
N PRO A 1080 60.95 -21.72 2.08
CA PRO A 1080 62.19 -22.19 2.73
C PRO A 1080 62.48 -21.55 4.10
N SER A 1081 61.81 -20.45 4.45
CA SER A 1081 61.89 -19.80 5.76
C SER A 1081 60.60 -19.03 6.10
N ILE A 1082 60.45 -18.61 7.37
CA ILE A 1082 59.31 -17.80 7.82
C ILE A 1082 59.31 -16.43 7.14
N GLU A 1083 60.49 -15.84 6.93
CA GLU A 1083 60.66 -14.57 6.23
C GLU A 1083 60.21 -14.67 4.78
N ALA A 1084 60.52 -15.79 4.10
CA ALA A 1084 60.07 -16.08 2.74
C ALA A 1084 58.54 -16.25 2.68
N ALA A 1085 57.95 -17.00 3.61
CA ALA A 1085 56.49 -17.16 3.70
C ALA A 1085 55.77 -15.82 3.95
N CYS A 1086 56.29 -15.01 4.87
CA CYS A 1086 55.79 -13.65 5.14
C CYS A 1086 55.96 -12.70 3.94
N ALA A 1087 57.02 -12.87 3.14
CA ALA A 1087 57.20 -12.13 1.89
C ALA A 1087 56.21 -12.57 0.80
N LYS A 1088 55.91 -13.87 0.68
CA LYS A 1088 54.86 -14.40 -0.20
C LYS A 1088 53.49 -13.83 0.15
N ILE A 1089 53.10 -13.83 1.44
CA ILE A 1089 51.85 -13.21 1.91
C ILE A 1089 51.78 -11.73 1.51
N LYS A 1090 52.88 -10.97 1.63
CA LYS A 1090 52.96 -9.57 1.18
C LYS A 1090 52.86 -9.42 -0.36
N SER A 1091 53.37 -10.39 -1.12
CA SER A 1091 53.29 -10.41 -2.58
C SER A 1091 51.86 -10.68 -3.06
N LEU A 1092 51.21 -11.71 -2.52
CA LEU A 1092 49.80 -12.04 -2.78
C LEU A 1092 48.88 -10.87 -2.42
N ALA A 1093 49.14 -10.23 -1.27
CA ALA A 1093 48.50 -8.98 -0.87
C ALA A 1093 48.65 -7.87 -1.92
N LYS A 1094 49.86 -7.63 -2.43
CA LYS A 1094 50.11 -6.59 -3.45
C LYS A 1094 49.47 -6.93 -4.81
N ALA A 1095 49.38 -8.21 -5.16
CA ALA A 1095 48.72 -8.71 -6.36
C ALA A 1095 47.18 -8.73 -6.26
N LYS A 1096 46.59 -8.45 -5.09
CA LYS A 1096 45.17 -8.65 -4.76
C LYS A 1096 44.71 -10.13 -4.79
N GLU A 1097 45.66 -11.06 -4.69
CA GLU A 1097 45.42 -12.52 -4.69
C GLU A 1097 45.27 -13.12 -3.28
N LEU A 1098 45.38 -12.28 -2.23
CA LEU A 1098 45.08 -12.63 -0.84
C LEU A 1098 43.57 -12.53 -0.61
N ASP A 1099 42.83 -13.49 -1.16
CA ASP A 1099 41.36 -13.58 -1.11
C ASP A 1099 40.79 -13.99 0.27
N SER A 1100 39.47 -13.87 0.43
CA SER A 1100 38.74 -14.20 1.66
C SER A 1100 38.94 -15.64 2.11
N SER A 1101 38.92 -16.60 1.18
CA SER A 1101 39.10 -18.03 1.46
C SER A 1101 40.49 -18.32 2.03
N LEU A 1102 41.54 -17.76 1.43
CA LEU A 1102 42.92 -17.88 1.91
C LEU A 1102 43.11 -17.21 3.28
N ILE A 1103 42.50 -16.03 3.49
CA ILE A 1103 42.53 -15.34 4.80
C ILE A 1103 41.83 -16.19 5.88
N LEU A 1104 40.71 -16.84 5.56
CA LEU A 1104 39.98 -17.68 6.51
C LEU A 1104 40.77 -18.95 6.85
N LEU A 1105 41.38 -19.62 5.87
CA LEU A 1105 42.28 -20.76 6.10
C LEU A 1105 43.44 -20.40 7.06
N ILE A 1106 44.13 -19.29 6.82
CA ILE A 1106 45.25 -18.85 7.69
C ILE A 1106 44.77 -18.53 9.12
N ASN A 1107 43.61 -17.86 9.27
CA ASN A 1107 43.03 -17.56 10.59
C ASN A 1107 42.60 -18.84 11.33
N SER A 1108 41.96 -19.77 10.63
CA SER A 1108 41.48 -21.05 11.16
C SER A 1108 42.64 -21.92 11.63
N ALA A 1109 43.67 -22.09 10.78
CA ALA A 1109 44.87 -22.84 11.12
C ALA A 1109 45.62 -22.25 12.33
N TRP A 1110 45.66 -20.92 12.48
CA TRP A 1110 46.18 -20.29 13.69
C TRP A 1110 45.33 -20.61 14.94
N ALA A 1111 44.00 -20.52 14.86
CA ALA A 1111 43.12 -20.85 15.98
C ALA A 1111 43.27 -22.32 16.42
N SER A 1112 43.29 -23.27 15.48
CA SER A 1112 43.54 -24.68 15.77
C SER A 1112 44.92 -24.92 16.39
N ALA A 1113 45.96 -24.22 15.92
CA ALA A 1113 47.30 -24.33 16.50
C ALA A 1113 47.39 -23.72 17.91
N LYS A 1114 46.74 -22.58 18.15
CA LYS A 1114 46.66 -21.91 19.46
C LYS A 1114 46.08 -22.86 20.53
N ASP A 1115 44.90 -23.40 20.26
CA ASP A 1115 44.11 -24.15 21.25
C ASP A 1115 44.51 -25.63 21.38
N SER A 1116 45.27 -26.19 20.43
CA SER A 1116 45.74 -27.59 20.52
C SER A 1116 46.75 -27.79 21.66
N PRO A 1117 46.49 -28.68 22.64
CA PRO A 1117 47.45 -28.98 23.72
C PRO A 1117 48.61 -29.87 23.27
N THR A 1118 48.49 -30.55 22.12
CA THR A 1118 49.49 -31.48 21.59
C THR A 1118 50.43 -30.85 20.55
N MET A 1119 50.14 -29.63 20.10
CA MET A 1119 50.93 -28.96 19.06
C MET A 1119 52.17 -28.28 19.63
N LYS A 1120 53.35 -28.56 19.05
CA LYS A 1120 54.64 -28.00 19.50
C LYS A 1120 54.63 -26.47 19.44
N ASN A 1121 55.19 -25.83 20.46
CA ASN A 1121 55.30 -24.36 20.55
C ASN A 1121 55.99 -23.72 19.31
N GLU A 1122 56.92 -24.44 18.69
CA GLU A 1122 57.57 -24.03 17.42
C GLU A 1122 56.55 -23.83 16.29
N VAL A 1123 55.56 -24.73 16.16
CA VAL A 1123 54.49 -24.67 15.16
C VAL A 1123 53.55 -23.52 15.48
N LYS A 1124 53.18 -23.35 16.76
CA LYS A 1124 52.35 -22.22 17.21
C LYS A 1124 53.01 -20.87 16.87
N ALA A 1125 54.32 -20.73 17.10
CA ALA A 1125 55.07 -19.53 16.76
C ALA A 1125 55.09 -19.22 15.25
N ILE A 1126 55.29 -20.25 14.41
CA ILE A 1126 55.23 -20.11 12.94
C ILE A 1126 53.83 -19.64 12.51
N MET A 1127 52.79 -20.33 12.96
CA MET A 1127 51.40 -19.99 12.62
C MET A 1127 50.99 -18.59 13.08
N TYR A 1128 51.47 -18.16 14.25
CA TYR A 1128 51.26 -16.80 14.75
C TYR A 1128 51.90 -15.72 13.86
N GLU A 1129 53.13 -15.92 13.39
CA GLU A 1129 53.78 -14.95 12.51
C GLU A 1129 53.16 -14.93 11.10
N LEU A 1130 52.68 -16.06 10.56
CA LEU A 1130 51.90 -16.06 9.31
C LEU A 1130 50.55 -15.32 9.45
N TYR A 1131 49.82 -15.57 10.55
CA TYR A 1131 48.61 -14.83 10.90
C TYR A 1131 48.87 -13.31 11.01
N LYS A 1132 49.94 -12.94 11.72
CA LYS A 1132 50.36 -11.55 11.95
C LYS A 1132 50.85 -10.87 10.67
N ALA A 1133 51.55 -11.58 9.79
CA ALA A 1133 51.93 -11.10 8.46
C ALA A 1133 50.71 -10.87 7.57
N THR A 1134 49.71 -11.75 7.63
CA THR A 1134 48.44 -11.61 6.92
C THR A 1134 47.67 -10.38 7.41
N LYS A 1135 47.47 -10.22 8.73
CA LYS A 1135 46.81 -9.04 9.31
C LYS A 1135 47.57 -7.74 9.03
N ARG A 1136 48.90 -7.75 9.02
CA ARG A 1136 49.74 -6.58 8.63
C ARG A 1136 49.59 -6.23 7.15
N SER A 1137 49.60 -7.23 6.27
CA SER A 1137 49.51 -7.03 4.83
C SER A 1137 48.13 -6.46 4.46
N LEU A 1138 47.04 -6.99 5.01
CA LEU A 1138 45.69 -6.43 4.83
C LEU A 1138 45.58 -4.96 5.26
N LYS A 1139 46.24 -4.56 6.36
CA LYS A 1139 46.31 -3.15 6.79
C LYS A 1139 47.10 -2.26 5.81
N SER A 1140 48.06 -2.81 5.05
CA SER A 1140 48.83 -2.07 4.06
C SER A 1140 48.11 -1.83 2.73
N ILE A 1141 47.28 -2.76 2.25
CA ILE A 1141 46.56 -2.67 0.96
C ILE A 1141 45.33 -1.75 1.04
N ALA A 1142 44.72 -1.60 2.23
CA ALA A 1142 43.53 -0.79 2.42
C ALA A 1142 43.74 0.67 1.92
N PRO A 1143 42.84 1.19 1.05
CA PRO A 1143 42.86 2.58 0.60
C PRO A 1143 42.91 3.57 1.77
N LYS A 1144 43.45 4.77 1.52
CA LYS A 1144 43.59 5.79 2.58
C LYS A 1144 42.22 6.27 3.06
N GLU A 1145 41.24 6.31 2.16
CA GLU A 1145 39.83 6.62 2.42
C GLU A 1145 39.18 5.59 3.36
N ILE A 1146 39.41 4.30 3.15
CA ILE A 1146 38.90 3.23 4.05
C ILE A 1146 39.53 3.31 5.45
N LYS A 1147 40.75 3.84 5.57
CA LYS A 1147 41.39 4.10 6.87
C LYS A 1147 40.80 5.35 7.54
N LEU A 1148 40.53 6.40 6.76
CA LEU A 1148 39.87 7.62 7.22
C LEU A 1148 38.43 7.35 7.68
N LEU A 1149 37.63 6.59 6.93
CA LEU A 1149 36.26 6.22 7.33
C LEU A 1149 36.22 5.46 8.65
N LYS A 1150 37.16 4.53 8.88
CA LYS A 1150 37.29 3.83 10.17
C LYS A 1150 37.70 4.72 11.33
N TYR A 1151 38.34 5.86 11.05
CA TYR A 1151 38.64 6.89 12.04
C TYR A 1151 37.41 7.76 12.31
N LEU A 1152 36.76 8.27 11.26
CA LEU A 1152 35.56 9.12 11.36
C LEU A 1152 34.37 8.42 12.04
N LEU A 1153 34.11 7.14 11.71
CA LEU A 1153 33.00 6.38 12.29
C LEU A 1153 33.16 6.05 13.79
N ASN A 1154 34.39 6.14 14.32
CA ASN A 1154 34.67 5.89 15.74
C ASN A 1154 34.33 7.09 16.63
N PHE A 1155 34.20 8.31 16.09
CA PHE A 1155 33.72 9.45 16.87
C PHE A 1155 32.24 9.27 17.18
N THR A 1156 31.88 9.27 18.47
CA THR A 1156 30.49 9.21 18.94
C THR A 1156 29.82 10.58 18.81
N ASP A 1157 30.53 11.65 19.12
CA ASP A 1157 30.08 13.04 18.97
C ASP A 1157 30.06 13.48 17.47
N PRO A 1158 28.92 13.97 16.95
CA PRO A 1158 28.84 14.57 15.61
C PRO A 1158 29.79 15.77 15.41
N GLU A 1159 29.95 16.66 16.40
CA GLU A 1159 30.79 17.86 16.26
C GLU A 1159 32.28 17.50 16.13
N GLU A 1160 32.77 16.57 16.95
CA GLU A 1160 34.13 16.03 16.80
C GLU A 1160 34.33 15.35 15.44
N ARG A 1161 33.32 14.61 14.97
CA ARG A 1161 33.36 13.95 13.65
C ARG A 1161 33.42 14.98 12.50
N PHE A 1162 32.64 16.06 12.56
CA PHE A 1162 32.67 17.12 11.55
C PHE A 1162 33.98 17.92 11.60
N SER A 1163 34.53 18.18 12.78
CA SER A 1163 35.85 18.80 12.95
C SER A 1163 36.97 17.94 12.36
N ALA A 1164 36.93 16.62 12.60
CA ALA A 1164 37.86 15.65 12.00
C ALA A 1164 37.69 15.55 10.46
N LEU A 1165 36.46 15.64 9.95
CA LEU A 1165 36.15 15.63 8.52
C LEU A 1165 36.69 16.89 7.81
N ALA A 1166 36.42 18.08 8.36
CA ALA A 1166 36.94 19.35 7.86
C ALA A 1166 38.49 19.39 7.86
N THR A 1167 39.11 18.82 8.90
CA THR A 1167 40.56 18.67 8.99
C THR A 1167 41.11 17.74 7.89
N ALA A 1168 40.39 16.68 7.52
CA ALA A 1168 40.80 15.74 6.48
C ALA A 1168 40.68 16.29 5.05
N PHE A 1169 39.86 17.34 4.84
CA PHE A 1169 39.63 17.99 3.54
C PHE A 1169 40.39 19.30 3.33
N SER A 1170 41.00 19.90 4.36
CA SER A 1170 41.64 21.23 4.28
C SER A 1170 42.94 21.25 3.44
N PRO A 1171 42.99 21.95 2.28
CA PRO A 1171 44.13 21.91 1.37
C PRO A 1171 45.13 23.05 1.62
N GLY A 1172 45.88 22.98 2.72
CA GLY A 1172 46.97 23.92 2.98
C GLY A 1172 48.20 23.61 2.12
N LYS A 1173 48.57 24.50 1.18
CA LYS A 1173 49.74 24.33 0.28
C LYS A 1173 51.10 24.11 0.97
N ASP A 1174 51.19 24.31 2.28
CA ASP A 1174 52.41 24.10 3.09
C ASP A 1174 52.35 22.92 4.09
N ASN A 1175 51.29 22.10 4.09
CA ASN A 1175 51.02 21.13 5.18
C ASN A 1175 51.26 19.64 4.87
N GLU A 1176 51.83 19.27 3.73
CA GLU A 1176 52.17 17.85 3.44
C GLU A 1176 53.26 17.26 4.36
N ASN A 1177 53.95 18.07 5.16
CA ASN A 1177 55.22 17.68 5.81
C ASN A 1177 55.28 17.82 7.34
N ARG A 1178 54.16 17.61 8.07
CA ARG A 1178 54.18 17.62 9.56
C ARG A 1178 53.62 16.42 10.33
N ASN A 1179 52.96 15.45 9.70
CA ASN A 1179 52.64 14.19 10.39
C ASN A 1179 52.44 13.00 9.42
N PRO A 1180 53.29 11.95 9.45
CA PRO A 1180 53.15 10.79 8.56
C PRO A 1180 51.90 9.92 8.85
N ASN A 1181 51.14 10.21 9.90
CA ASN A 1181 49.85 9.58 10.21
C ASN A 1181 48.61 10.42 9.83
N ALA A 1182 48.77 11.63 9.29
CA ALA A 1182 47.62 12.45 8.87
C ALA A 1182 47.06 11.96 7.52
N ILE A 1183 45.77 11.62 7.48
CA ILE A 1183 45.12 11.02 6.31
C ILE A 1183 44.27 12.07 5.59
N TYR A 1184 44.89 12.81 4.68
CA TYR A 1184 44.20 13.77 3.83
C TYR A 1184 43.61 13.11 2.57
N THR A 1185 42.39 13.50 2.19
CA THR A 1185 41.77 13.09 0.92
C THR A 1185 40.85 14.21 0.40
N THR A 1186 40.35 14.05 -0.83
CA THR A 1186 39.39 14.98 -1.42
C THR A 1186 37.96 14.56 -1.07
N PRO A 1187 37.00 15.49 -0.91
CA PRO A 1187 35.57 15.19 -0.77
C PRO A 1187 35.06 14.16 -1.79
N LYS A 1188 35.40 14.32 -3.07
CA LYS A 1188 34.98 13.45 -4.19
C LYS A 1188 35.41 11.99 -4.00
N GLU A 1189 36.67 11.72 -3.68
CA GLU A 1189 37.14 10.35 -3.45
C GLU A 1189 36.58 9.74 -2.14
N LEU A 1190 36.44 10.49 -1.05
CA LEU A 1190 35.85 9.94 0.17
C LEU A 1190 34.38 9.57 -0.02
N HIS A 1191 33.60 10.46 -0.65
CA HIS A 1191 32.20 10.23 -1.03
C HIS A 1191 32.02 8.97 -1.89
N LYS A 1192 32.85 8.81 -2.92
CA LYS A 1192 32.86 7.64 -3.80
C LYS A 1192 33.11 6.33 -3.03
N TRP A 1193 34.05 6.32 -2.08
CA TRP A 1193 34.28 5.13 -1.25
C TRP A 1193 33.14 4.85 -0.24
N ILE A 1194 32.48 5.88 0.29
CA ILE A 1194 31.26 5.71 1.10
C ILE A 1194 30.14 5.10 0.27
N THR A 1195 29.90 5.65 -0.94
CA THR A 1195 28.87 5.18 -1.86
C THR A 1195 29.09 3.71 -2.24
N ILE A 1196 30.31 3.34 -2.67
CA ILE A 1196 30.68 1.93 -2.94
C ILE A 1196 30.42 1.01 -1.74
N MET A 1197 30.62 1.49 -0.51
CA MET A 1197 30.36 0.69 0.70
C MET A 1197 28.86 0.55 1.02
N LEU A 1198 28.04 1.55 0.71
CA LEU A 1198 26.59 1.51 0.87
C LEU A 1198 25.93 0.64 -0.22
N ASP A 1199 26.37 0.77 -1.47
CA ASP A 1199 25.87 -0.03 -2.60
C ASP A 1199 26.18 -1.53 -2.39
N ALA A 1200 27.41 -1.84 -1.96
CA ALA A 1200 27.82 -3.22 -1.67
C ALA A 1200 27.05 -3.85 -0.48
N TYR A 1201 26.50 -3.04 0.43
CA TYR A 1201 25.65 -3.53 1.52
C TYR A 1201 24.27 -4.00 1.01
N GLN A 1202 23.72 -3.36 -0.03
CA GLN A 1202 22.39 -3.67 -0.56
C GLN A 1202 22.35 -4.86 -1.57
N LEU A 1203 23.51 -5.35 -2.03
CA LEU A 1203 23.60 -6.20 -3.23
C LEU A 1203 23.83 -7.71 -3.01
N HIS A 1204 23.78 -8.24 -1.78
CA HIS A 1204 24.09 -9.66 -1.49
C HIS A 1204 22.87 -10.52 -1.15
N LYS A 1205 22.57 -11.51 -2.01
CA LYS A 1205 21.59 -12.59 -1.77
C LYS A 1205 22.19 -13.72 -0.93
N GLU A 1206 21.56 -14.09 0.19
CA GLU A 1206 21.92 -15.22 1.07
C GLU A 1206 20.67 -15.70 1.86
N GLU A 1207 20.72 -16.87 2.52
CA GLU A 1207 19.54 -17.52 3.12
C GLU A 1207 18.88 -16.75 4.30
N THR A 1208 17.54 -16.86 4.37
CA THR A 1208 16.62 -15.98 5.11
C THR A 1208 16.86 -15.81 6.61
N GLY A 1209 17.45 -16.80 7.29
CA GLY A 1209 17.71 -16.73 8.74
C GLY A 1209 18.87 -15.80 9.14
N ILE A 1210 19.72 -15.40 8.18
CA ILE A 1210 20.85 -14.48 8.38
C ILE A 1210 20.49 -13.06 7.90
N GLU A 1211 19.59 -12.96 6.93
CA GLU A 1211 19.01 -11.70 6.43
C GLU A 1211 18.32 -10.91 7.54
N GLU A 1212 17.35 -11.53 8.26
CA GLU A 1212 16.71 -10.93 9.45
C GLU A 1212 17.76 -10.44 10.48
N ALA A 1213 18.82 -11.22 10.71
CA ALA A 1213 19.87 -10.86 11.65
C ALA A 1213 20.76 -9.68 11.19
N LYS A 1214 20.95 -9.50 9.87
CA LYS A 1214 21.67 -8.37 9.24
C LYS A 1214 20.90 -7.08 9.41
N GLU A 1215 19.60 -7.10 9.15
CA GLU A 1215 18.71 -5.96 9.36
C GLU A 1215 18.66 -5.54 10.85
N MET A 1216 18.60 -6.50 11.77
CA MET A 1216 18.46 -6.26 13.21
C MET A 1216 19.70 -5.68 13.93
N ASN A 1217 20.92 -5.78 13.37
CA ASN A 1217 22.17 -5.48 14.10
C ASN A 1217 23.07 -4.37 13.51
N LEU A 1218 22.82 -3.90 12.28
CA LEU A 1218 23.65 -2.90 11.59
C LEU A 1218 23.09 -1.47 11.38
N PRO A 1219 21.86 -1.05 11.81
CA PRO A 1219 21.30 0.26 11.45
C PRO A 1219 22.22 1.46 11.71
N MET A 1220 22.83 1.52 12.91
CA MET A 1220 23.59 2.70 13.37
C MET A 1220 24.85 2.99 12.52
N VAL A 1221 25.52 1.96 11.98
CA VAL A 1221 26.76 2.15 11.19
C VAL A 1221 26.43 2.58 9.77
N ILE A 1222 25.37 2.01 9.19
CA ILE A 1222 24.86 2.43 7.88
C ILE A 1222 24.32 3.85 7.97
N GLN A 1223 23.53 4.18 8.99
CA GLN A 1223 23.05 5.53 9.25
C GLN A 1223 24.18 6.55 9.39
N ARG A 1224 25.25 6.24 10.15
CA ARG A 1224 26.45 7.11 10.24
C ARG A 1224 27.17 7.27 8.90
N LEU A 1225 27.19 6.26 8.04
CA LEU A 1225 27.76 6.34 6.69
C LEU A 1225 26.89 7.17 5.75
N SER A 1226 25.56 7.04 5.79
CA SER A 1226 24.63 7.86 5.00
C SER A 1226 24.74 9.33 5.38
N ILE A 1227 24.71 9.66 6.68
CA ILE A 1227 24.90 11.05 7.15
C ILE A 1227 26.26 11.61 6.69
N LEU A 1228 27.34 10.80 6.77
CA LEU A 1228 28.65 11.19 6.24
C LEU A 1228 28.62 11.42 4.71
N LYS A 1229 27.86 10.63 3.95
CA LYS A 1229 27.69 10.82 2.50
C LYS A 1229 26.98 12.14 2.20
N GLU A 1230 25.81 12.34 2.82
CA GLU A 1230 24.95 13.51 2.66
C GLU A 1230 25.71 14.81 2.99
N THR A 1231 26.38 14.89 4.15
CA THR A 1231 27.13 16.11 4.50
C THR A 1231 28.32 16.37 3.56
N ILE A 1232 28.95 15.33 2.99
CA ILE A 1232 30.01 15.54 1.98
C ILE A 1232 29.42 16.07 0.67
N GLU A 1233 28.24 15.59 0.26
CA GLU A 1233 27.52 16.10 -0.91
C GLU A 1233 27.16 17.58 -0.72
N GLU A 1234 26.43 17.90 0.35
CA GLU A 1234 25.87 19.24 0.60
C GLU A 1234 26.95 20.30 0.87
N GLU A 1235 27.84 20.07 1.85
CA GLU A 1235 28.76 21.12 2.32
C GLU A 1235 30.05 21.25 1.52
N TYR A 1236 30.45 20.21 0.78
CA TYR A 1236 31.75 20.18 0.11
C TYR A 1236 31.67 19.99 -1.41
N LEU A 1237 30.72 19.22 -1.94
CA LEU A 1237 30.62 18.98 -3.40
C LEU A 1237 29.75 20.02 -4.12
N GLU A 1238 28.59 20.38 -3.55
CA GLU A 1238 27.76 21.43 -4.15
C GLU A 1238 28.36 22.84 -4.04
N LYS A 1239 29.18 23.07 -3.01
CA LYS A 1239 29.83 24.35 -2.74
C LYS A 1239 30.94 24.65 -3.77
N GLU A 1240 31.80 23.68 -4.06
CA GLU A 1240 32.79 23.76 -5.15
C GLU A 1240 32.12 24.11 -6.50
N ASN A 1241 30.97 23.48 -6.80
CA ASN A 1241 30.24 23.75 -8.05
C ASN A 1241 29.58 25.14 -8.10
N ARG A 1242 29.25 25.75 -6.95
CA ARG A 1242 28.70 27.11 -6.86
C ARG A 1242 29.79 28.17 -6.97
N ASP A 1243 30.93 27.96 -6.32
CA ASP A 1243 32.04 28.92 -6.36
C ASP A 1243 32.77 28.90 -7.72
N ALA A 1244 32.97 27.71 -8.32
CA ALA A 1244 33.52 27.61 -9.68
C ALA A 1244 32.66 28.30 -10.75
N LYS A 1245 31.35 28.43 -10.52
CA LYS A 1245 30.42 29.13 -11.41
C LYS A 1245 30.49 30.65 -11.26
N LYS A 1246 30.80 31.16 -10.06
CA LYS A 1246 31.05 32.59 -9.82
C LYS A 1246 32.34 33.08 -10.46
N ASP A 1247 33.40 32.27 -10.44
CA ASP A 1247 34.67 32.65 -11.06
C ASP A 1247 34.55 32.74 -12.59
N THR A 1248 33.74 31.87 -13.23
CA THR A 1248 33.43 32.01 -14.67
C THR A 1248 32.59 33.25 -15.00
N ASP A 1249 31.61 33.60 -14.15
CA ASP A 1249 30.78 34.80 -14.33
C ASP A 1249 31.57 36.11 -14.09
N ALA A 1250 32.75 36.03 -13.44
CA ALA A 1250 33.63 37.16 -13.16
C ALA A 1250 34.73 37.40 -14.21
N GLU A 1251 35.01 36.45 -15.10
CA GLU A 1251 35.90 36.64 -16.27
C GLU A 1251 35.17 37.22 -17.49
N GLU A 1252 33.83 37.31 -17.47
CA GLU A 1252 33.01 37.81 -18.58
C GLU A 1252 32.56 39.29 -18.43
N PHE A 1253 33.15 40.05 -17.49
CA PHE A 1253 32.81 41.46 -17.17
C PHE A 1253 33.99 42.45 -17.26
#